data_AF-A0A518AVF8-F1
#
_entry.id   AF-A0A518AVF8-F1
#
_cell.length_a   1.000
_cell.length_b   1.000
_cell.length_c   1.000
_cell.angle_alpha   90.00
_cell.angle_beta   90.00
_cell.angle_gamma   90.00
#
_symmetry.space_group_name_H-M   'P 1'
#
loop_
_entity.id
_entity.type
_entity.pdbx_description
1 polymer ?
#
loop_
_entity_poly.entity_id
_entity_poly.type
_entity_poly.pdbx_seq_one_letter_code
_entity_poly.pdbx_strand_id
1 'polypeptide(L)'
;MKTKALLTTVAVFLVFSVHQASGQSQIGINFIGGITGGGPGGTVTGSAGWQGTSDGGDYDYPRDISQINWNNVAPPVDGEIEDLQDFKGSASDLINSAGETTSLSVSWLAEEPYRAFGGPYSNQDQELMSGYIDVDDTWPTSYVNLTDIPYNGYDLVVYVGTDGNNRTASVQLGNDDNSRTWFVTNTGGGAFSGPEDYIRATAISEFDAEPGNFIVYEGLISSDLEVRITRGTNNAGINGIQLIERSDVPFLTLMVDTVTGVMAIQNNSGEAVDFDAYQIESADGSLNPTGFRSLEDQDYEGNGASGSGHGWEELGVPSANLMGEAFLADSSVLDVGSSVLLGSSFTAESVEDLVFRYHQTGSFTQKGRVEYCENCLFIDLQGDYNSDGVVNLADYTVWRDSLGSTSDLRANGDDTGASQGVVDATDYQVWKANFGASTGASQAVANTQVPEPSSVTLCCLLAIGFVPFGLRRTRCLSANRVRTFLLAATVLVATGFCQPTYAVSVGMNMVGGIGSSASEVNGVAGFRGDTEKGLADVSQANWNNVAYFTVGGVDGVYDILGTAENLKTSENVVTDMSVSWLADNTWAAGNPTKDNDDERLMDGYVDNSTDLTTSYFTLNNIPFTGYDLYIYVGSDGNGRVSYTRLGEDSSSDTYFETNTGQGAFTGPDDYVRAEAKSIGETAPSNFILYEGLLSPNIEFTVNRATGNAGVHGIQVVERTDIPFLSLVVDRVTGYAELRNESGGDVDLDLYQIGSPDEALTPSSFYSLEQQDYEQNGTAGSGNGWEVMGTPSTKLIAESFLQGSSLLSIGASINLGQIFAPGGAETLEILFHEVDGVLNPGRVDYCDNCVAASDLKGDYNGDNQVNLADYTIWRDSLGSTGDGLAADGNNDQVVDSLDYQLWKSHFGQSMAAPLNASASTTQVPEPASYTALLLTASVLACRRVTCV
;
A
#
# COMPACT_ATOMS: atom_id res chain seq x y z
N MET A 1 -18.31 69.94 -1.78
CA MET A 1 -17.83 69.80 -3.17
C MET A 1 -16.31 69.80 -3.17
N LYS A 2 -15.68 68.73 -3.68
CA LYS A 2 -14.37 68.72 -4.40
C LYS A 2 -13.12 69.15 -3.57
N THR A 3 -11.96 68.49 -3.53
CA THR A 3 -11.36 67.38 -4.30
C THR A 3 -10.04 66.98 -3.58
N LYS A 4 -9.73 65.67 -3.64
CA LYS A 4 -8.43 64.98 -3.75
C LYS A 4 -7.10 65.68 -3.35
N ALA A 5 -6.36 64.91 -2.53
CA ALA A 5 -4.94 64.51 -2.64
C ALA A 5 -3.82 65.53 -2.34
N LEU A 6 -3.09 65.31 -1.24
CA LEU A 6 -1.67 64.88 -1.21
C LEU A 6 -1.18 64.97 0.24
N LEU A 7 -0.95 63.84 0.92
CA LEU A 7 -0.10 63.79 2.11
C LEU A 7 0.90 62.66 1.91
N THR A 8 2.00 63.00 1.26
CA THR A 8 3.24 62.23 1.23
C THR A 8 4.24 63.05 2.02
N THR A 9 4.85 62.45 3.05
CA THR A 9 6.24 62.63 3.54
C THR A 9 6.26 62.28 5.04
N VAL A 10 7.03 61.26 5.41
CA VAL A 10 8.07 61.20 6.47
C VAL A 10 8.20 59.74 6.91
N ALA A 11 9.23 59.05 6.41
CA ALA A 11 10.04 58.09 7.15
C ALA A 11 11.13 57.52 6.22
N VAL A 12 12.28 58.21 6.14
CA VAL A 12 13.53 57.64 5.62
C VAL A 12 14.43 57.41 6.83
N PHE A 13 14.81 56.14 7.02
CA PHE A 13 15.94 55.54 7.75
C PHE A 13 15.53 54.38 8.66
N LEU A 14 15.51 53.15 8.12
CA LEU A 14 16.29 52.00 8.60
C LEU A 14 16.06 50.76 7.73
N VAL A 15 17.15 50.00 7.55
CA VAL A 15 17.28 48.68 6.90
C VAL A 15 17.40 48.68 5.37
N PHE A 16 18.66 48.74 4.92
CA PHE A 16 19.09 48.04 3.71
C PHE A 16 18.85 46.54 3.93
N SER A 17 17.77 46.03 3.37
CA SER A 17 17.69 44.64 2.90
C SER A 17 17.30 44.71 1.44
N VAL A 18 18.17 44.15 0.62
CA VAL A 18 17.97 43.95 -0.82
C VAL A 18 16.62 43.27 -1.01
N HIS A 19 15.63 44.00 -1.52
CA HIS A 19 14.53 43.38 -2.25
C HIS A 19 15.14 42.86 -3.56
N GLN A 20 15.60 41.61 -3.57
CA GLN A 20 15.57 40.87 -4.82
C GLN A 20 14.10 40.56 -5.10
N ALA A 21 13.69 40.73 -6.36
CA ALA A 21 12.41 40.27 -6.83
C ALA A 21 12.23 38.79 -6.49
N SER A 22 11.00 38.36 -6.22
CA SER A 22 10.60 36.97 -6.04
C SER A 22 10.87 36.17 -7.34
N GLY A 23 12.12 35.74 -7.56
CA GLY A 23 12.48 34.86 -8.66
C GLY A 23 11.92 33.45 -8.41
N GLN A 24 11.42 32.81 -9.46
CA GLN A 24 11.00 31.39 -9.44
C GLN A 24 12.17 30.51 -8.97
N SER A 25 11.90 29.54 -8.10
CA SER A 25 12.91 28.55 -7.69
C SER A 25 13.29 27.68 -8.90
N GLN A 26 14.56 27.32 -9.03
CA GLN A 26 15.03 26.48 -10.14
C GLN A 26 16.10 25.51 -9.66
N ILE A 27 16.16 24.30 -10.21
CA ILE A 27 17.22 23.33 -9.92
C ILE A 27 17.89 22.94 -11.23
N GLY A 28 19.20 23.12 -11.32
CA GLY A 28 19.99 22.79 -12.52
C GLY A 28 20.93 21.63 -12.23
N ILE A 29 21.02 20.68 -13.15
CA ILE A 29 21.87 19.49 -13.09
C ILE A 29 22.74 19.48 -14.35
N ASN A 30 24.05 19.44 -14.18
CA ASN A 30 25.03 19.43 -15.26
C ASN A 30 25.79 18.11 -15.25
N PHE A 31 25.79 17.39 -16.37
CA PHE A 31 26.46 16.10 -16.50
C PHE A 31 27.91 16.29 -16.98
N ILE A 32 28.87 16.12 -16.08
CA ILE A 32 30.28 16.26 -16.40
C ILE A 32 30.79 14.96 -17.06
N GLY A 33 31.15 15.04 -18.35
CA GLY A 33 31.74 13.92 -19.08
C GLY A 33 33.27 13.78 -18.97
N GLY A 34 33.78 12.55 -19.16
CA GLY A 34 35.18 12.22 -19.49
C GLY A 34 36.07 11.65 -18.36
N ILE A 35 36.55 10.41 -18.56
CA ILE A 35 37.50 9.67 -17.68
C ILE A 35 38.96 10.15 -17.84
N THR A 36 39.29 10.84 -18.95
CA THR A 36 40.67 11.26 -19.23
C THR A 36 40.81 12.78 -19.27
N GLY A 37 41.30 13.33 -18.16
CA GLY A 37 41.82 14.69 -18.10
C GLY A 37 40.92 15.65 -17.33
N GLY A 38 41.43 16.11 -16.17
CA GLY A 38 40.75 17.01 -15.25
C GLY A 38 39.93 18.12 -15.91
N GLY A 39 38.64 18.16 -15.56
CA GLY A 39 37.76 19.33 -15.63
C GLY A 39 37.18 19.53 -14.22
N PRO A 40 36.76 20.74 -13.86
CA PRO A 40 36.82 21.22 -12.48
C PRO A 40 35.92 20.41 -11.55
N GLY A 41 36.52 19.91 -10.47
CA GLY A 41 35.80 19.84 -9.20
C GLY A 41 35.47 21.26 -8.78
N GLY A 42 34.31 21.76 -9.19
CA GLY A 42 33.81 23.10 -8.93
C GLY A 42 32.53 23.33 -9.72
N THR A 43 31.52 23.93 -9.06
CA THR A 43 30.22 24.35 -9.63
C THR A 43 30.42 25.09 -10.96
N VAL A 44 29.49 24.99 -11.93
CA VAL A 44 29.38 26.04 -12.96
C VAL A 44 29.09 27.33 -12.20
N THR A 45 30.13 28.12 -11.94
CA THR A 45 30.03 29.31 -11.09
C THR A 45 29.61 30.49 -11.95
N GLY A 46 28.30 30.63 -12.17
CA GLY A 46 27.70 31.71 -12.95
C GLY A 46 26.31 31.36 -13.47
N SER A 47 25.77 32.21 -14.35
CA SER A 47 24.48 31.98 -15.01
C SER A 47 24.72 31.36 -16.38
N ALA A 48 24.05 30.24 -16.66
CA ALA A 48 24.10 29.50 -17.92
C ALA A 48 22.68 29.10 -18.34
N GLY A 49 22.43 28.95 -19.65
CA GLY A 49 21.11 28.69 -20.21
C GLY A 49 20.60 29.83 -21.09
N TRP A 50 19.48 29.61 -21.79
CA TRP A 50 18.94 30.58 -22.74
C TRP A 50 18.45 31.85 -22.04
N GLN A 51 18.99 32.99 -22.49
CA GLN A 51 18.49 34.31 -22.15
C GLN A 51 17.67 34.81 -23.33
N GLY A 52 16.38 35.05 -23.12
CA GLY A 52 15.48 35.49 -24.19
C GLY A 52 16.01 36.72 -24.92
N THR A 53 16.01 36.68 -26.25
CA THR A 53 16.47 37.81 -27.06
C THR A 53 15.33 38.81 -27.24
N SER A 54 15.62 40.11 -27.07
CA SER A 54 14.64 41.18 -27.30
C SER A 54 14.35 41.46 -28.78
N ASP A 55 14.98 40.72 -29.70
CA ASP A 55 15.01 41.02 -31.13
C ASP A 55 14.27 39.95 -31.96
N GLY A 56 12.94 39.97 -31.89
CA GLY A 56 12.08 39.86 -33.08
C GLY A 56 12.05 38.56 -33.90
N GLY A 57 12.18 37.39 -33.27
CA GLY A 57 11.71 36.11 -33.83
C GLY A 57 10.40 35.68 -33.16
N ASP A 58 9.49 35.07 -33.91
CA ASP A 58 8.11 34.67 -33.55
C ASP A 58 8.05 33.51 -32.52
N TYR A 59 8.94 33.50 -31.52
CA TYR A 59 8.98 32.55 -30.42
C TYR A 59 8.51 33.27 -29.16
N ASP A 60 7.24 33.06 -28.82
CA ASP A 60 6.52 33.69 -27.72
C ASP A 60 6.95 33.14 -26.35
N TYR A 61 8.25 33.21 -26.00
CA TYR A 61 8.74 32.85 -24.67
C TYR A 61 9.33 34.09 -23.96
N PRO A 62 8.53 34.76 -23.11
CA PRO A 62 8.99 35.92 -22.34
C PRO A 62 9.86 35.57 -21.12
N ARG A 63 10.19 34.29 -20.90
CA ARG A 63 10.93 33.83 -19.70
C ARG A 63 12.41 33.64 -20.00
N ASP A 64 13.26 34.41 -19.32
CA ASP A 64 14.68 34.12 -19.17
C ASP A 64 14.82 32.81 -18.37
N ILE A 65 15.39 31.75 -18.97
CA ILE A 65 15.61 30.45 -18.32
C ILE A 65 17.04 30.31 -17.82
N SER A 66 17.78 31.42 -17.65
CA SER A 66 19.13 31.34 -17.14
C SER A 66 19.16 30.84 -15.69
N GLN A 67 20.00 29.84 -15.45
CA GLN A 67 20.15 29.18 -14.15
C GLN A 67 21.53 29.44 -13.55
N ILE A 68 21.54 29.63 -12.22
CA ILE A 68 22.74 29.72 -11.38
C ILE A 68 22.82 28.51 -10.43
N ASN A 69 23.98 28.26 -9.83
CA ASN A 69 24.19 27.18 -8.85
C ASN A 69 23.89 25.78 -9.42
N TRP A 70 24.44 25.47 -10.58
CA TRP A 70 24.30 24.14 -11.19
C TRP A 70 24.93 23.03 -10.35
N ASN A 71 24.18 21.94 -10.17
CA ASN A 71 24.63 20.72 -9.52
C ASN A 71 25.42 19.89 -10.53
N ASN A 72 26.71 19.77 -10.31
CA ASN A 72 27.60 19.01 -11.17
C ASN A 72 27.60 17.54 -10.76
N VAL A 73 27.15 16.66 -11.66
CA VAL A 73 27.13 15.21 -11.45
C VAL A 73 28.11 14.53 -12.40
N ALA A 74 28.89 13.59 -11.87
CA ALA A 74 29.93 12.89 -12.61
C ALA A 74 29.91 11.39 -12.26
N PRO A 75 30.36 10.50 -13.16
CA PRO A 75 30.58 9.10 -12.82
C PRO A 75 31.65 8.98 -11.71
N PRO A 76 31.61 7.93 -10.86
CA PRO A 76 32.62 7.69 -9.83
C PRO A 76 34.04 7.62 -10.43
N VAL A 77 35.04 8.23 -9.77
CA VAL A 77 36.40 8.43 -10.32
C VAL A 77 37.42 7.36 -9.86
N ASP A 78 37.02 6.36 -9.07
CA ASP A 78 37.99 5.41 -8.48
C ASP A 78 38.15 4.11 -9.29
N GLY A 79 39.29 4.01 -9.99
CA GLY A 79 40.10 2.80 -10.15
C GLY A 79 39.54 1.60 -10.94
N GLU A 80 40.01 1.45 -12.18
CA GLU A 80 39.85 0.30 -13.09
C GLU A 80 38.40 0.01 -13.56
N ILE A 81 38.05 0.65 -14.68
CA ILE A 81 36.89 0.30 -15.52
C ILE A 81 37.16 -1.09 -16.12
N GLU A 82 36.66 -2.14 -15.48
CA GLU A 82 36.80 -3.52 -15.98
C GLU A 82 35.70 -3.91 -16.99
N ASP A 83 34.67 -3.08 -17.21
CA ASP A 83 33.73 -3.23 -18.33
C ASP A 83 33.40 -1.87 -18.96
N LEU A 84 33.69 -1.72 -20.25
CA LEU A 84 33.63 -0.46 -21.01
C LEU A 84 32.21 -0.07 -21.46
N GLN A 85 31.13 -0.55 -20.81
CA GLN A 85 29.77 -0.43 -21.39
C GLN A 85 28.62 -0.03 -20.45
N ASP A 86 28.85 0.39 -19.19
CA ASP A 86 27.76 0.79 -18.28
C ASP A 86 28.17 1.88 -17.28
N PHE A 87 28.16 3.16 -17.69
CA PHE A 87 28.43 4.27 -16.78
C PHE A 87 27.16 4.70 -16.08
N LYS A 88 27.18 4.61 -14.75
CA LYS A 88 26.11 5.09 -13.88
C LYS A 88 26.61 6.18 -12.95
N GLY A 89 25.74 7.12 -12.64
CA GLY A 89 25.98 8.13 -11.60
C GLY A 89 24.70 8.47 -10.87
N SER A 90 24.85 8.99 -9.65
CA SER A 90 23.76 9.52 -8.87
C SER A 90 24.22 10.68 -8.00
N ALA A 91 23.29 11.53 -7.59
CA ALA A 91 23.50 12.57 -6.61
C ALA A 91 22.18 12.88 -5.88
N SER A 92 22.28 13.11 -4.58
CA SER A 92 21.21 13.57 -3.69
C SER A 92 21.59 14.95 -3.12
N ASP A 93 20.71 15.52 -2.29
CA ASP A 93 20.95 16.81 -1.62
C ASP A 93 21.24 17.96 -2.59
N LEU A 94 20.62 17.92 -3.77
CA LEU A 94 20.83 18.92 -4.82
C LEU A 94 20.38 20.30 -4.35
N ILE A 95 21.10 21.34 -4.75
CA ILE A 95 20.77 22.71 -4.38
C ILE A 95 19.93 23.39 -5.45
N ASN A 96 19.01 24.27 -5.02
CA ASN A 96 18.27 25.16 -5.90
C ASN A 96 19.10 26.39 -6.31
N SER A 97 18.51 27.26 -7.12
CA SER A 97 19.09 28.51 -7.61
C SER A 97 19.42 29.51 -6.49
N ALA A 98 18.77 29.41 -5.32
CA ALA A 98 19.11 30.17 -4.12
C ALA A 98 20.27 29.57 -3.32
N GLY A 99 20.72 28.35 -3.65
CA GLY A 99 21.77 27.62 -2.94
C GLY A 99 21.27 26.81 -1.75
N GLU A 100 19.96 26.58 -1.64
CA GLU A 100 19.33 25.80 -0.59
C GLU A 100 19.24 24.33 -1.01
N THR A 101 19.53 23.41 -0.09
CA THR A 101 19.37 21.95 -0.32
C THR A 101 17.90 21.60 -0.54
N THR A 102 17.65 20.70 -1.49
CA THR A 102 16.33 20.21 -1.88
C THR A 102 16.22 18.71 -1.66
N SER A 103 15.00 18.17 -1.71
CA SER A 103 14.75 16.72 -1.68
C SER A 103 15.15 15.99 -2.96
N LEU A 104 15.30 16.72 -4.08
CA LEU A 104 15.53 16.15 -5.39
C LEU A 104 16.79 15.26 -5.39
N SER A 105 16.61 14.04 -5.89
CA SER A 105 17.69 13.13 -6.22
C SER A 105 17.71 12.86 -7.73
N VAL A 106 18.91 12.64 -8.27
CA VAL A 106 19.12 12.27 -9.67
C VAL A 106 19.93 11.00 -9.76
N SER A 107 19.55 10.11 -10.66
CA SER A 107 20.37 8.99 -11.12
C SER A 107 20.35 8.93 -12.64
N TRP A 108 21.40 8.37 -13.24
CA TRP A 108 21.49 8.26 -14.69
C TRP A 108 22.30 7.04 -15.10
N LEU A 109 21.98 6.51 -16.27
CA LEU A 109 22.69 5.43 -16.94
C LEU A 109 23.04 5.85 -18.37
N ALA A 110 24.31 5.70 -18.72
CA ALA A 110 24.87 6.09 -20.01
C ALA A 110 25.84 5.02 -20.52
N GLU A 111 25.98 4.91 -21.84
CA GLU A 111 26.96 3.99 -22.45
C GLU A 111 28.40 4.51 -22.26
N GLU A 112 28.64 5.79 -22.54
CA GLU A 112 29.90 6.48 -22.24
C GLU A 112 29.65 7.96 -21.89
N PRO A 113 30.33 8.52 -20.87
CA PRO A 113 30.32 9.95 -20.59
C PRO A 113 31.45 10.64 -21.37
N TYR A 114 31.10 11.52 -22.31
CA TYR A 114 32.06 12.13 -23.24
C TYR A 114 32.23 13.63 -23.05
N ARG A 115 33.34 14.16 -23.58
CA ARG A 115 33.60 15.60 -23.63
C ARG A 115 33.44 16.13 -25.04
N ALA A 116 32.53 17.09 -25.21
CA ALA A 116 32.33 17.79 -26.48
C ALA A 116 33.55 18.65 -26.88
N PHE A 117 34.35 19.12 -25.91
CA PHE A 117 35.49 20.03 -26.17
C PHE A 117 36.76 19.71 -25.37
N GLY A 118 37.93 19.84 -26.01
CA GLY A 118 39.25 19.57 -25.44
C GLY A 118 40.11 20.81 -25.10
N GLY A 119 39.51 21.96 -24.76
CA GLY A 119 40.22 23.23 -24.47
C GLY A 119 39.60 24.01 -23.30
N PRO A 120 40.23 25.12 -22.85
CA PRO A 120 39.70 25.94 -21.76
C PRO A 120 38.35 26.58 -22.16
N TYR A 121 37.37 26.53 -21.25
CA TYR A 121 36.05 27.14 -21.45
C TYR A 121 36.16 28.67 -21.44
N SER A 122 35.46 29.32 -22.36
CA SER A 122 35.46 30.77 -22.53
C SER A 122 34.28 31.48 -21.86
N ASN A 123 33.22 30.74 -21.52
CA ASN A 123 32.03 31.19 -20.79
C ASN A 123 31.33 29.98 -20.10
N GLN A 124 30.33 30.25 -19.26
CA GLN A 124 29.57 29.23 -18.50
C GLN A 124 28.65 28.37 -19.36
N ASP A 125 28.08 28.90 -20.44
CA ASP A 125 27.25 28.11 -21.36
C ASP A 125 28.08 27.04 -22.08
N GLN A 126 29.32 27.37 -22.44
CA GLN A 126 30.28 26.43 -23.00
C GLN A 126 30.67 25.35 -21.97
N GLU A 127 30.70 25.70 -20.68
CA GLU A 127 30.96 24.74 -19.60
C GLU A 127 29.78 23.77 -19.43
N LEU A 128 28.54 24.26 -19.43
CA LEU A 128 27.32 23.43 -19.43
C LEU A 128 27.28 22.49 -20.65
N MET A 129 27.58 23.01 -21.84
CA MET A 129 27.54 22.23 -23.09
C MET A 129 28.81 21.38 -23.33
N SER A 130 29.71 21.25 -22.34
CA SER A 130 31.01 20.59 -22.51
C SER A 130 31.02 19.09 -22.20
N GLY A 131 30.21 18.65 -21.23
CA GLY A 131 30.05 17.25 -20.86
C GLY A 131 28.70 16.73 -21.30
N TYR A 132 28.61 15.47 -21.69
CA TYR A 132 27.33 14.82 -21.95
C TYR A 132 27.38 13.33 -21.64
N ILE A 133 26.22 12.78 -21.32
CA ILE A 133 25.98 11.32 -21.31
C ILE A 133 25.56 10.88 -22.71
N ASP A 134 26.22 9.85 -23.25
CA ASP A 134 26.09 9.43 -24.66
C ASP A 134 25.27 8.14 -24.85
N VAL A 135 24.75 7.98 -26.06
CA VAL A 135 24.10 6.77 -26.60
C VAL A 135 24.86 6.22 -27.81
N ASP A 136 25.08 4.89 -27.85
CA ASP A 136 25.77 4.20 -28.97
C ASP A 136 24.86 3.26 -29.79
N ASP A 137 25.36 2.76 -30.93
CA ASP A 137 24.76 1.74 -31.79
C ASP A 137 24.49 0.42 -31.05
N THR A 138 25.26 0.10 -30.00
CA THR A 138 25.00 -1.08 -29.14
C THR A 138 24.05 -0.80 -27.99
N TRP A 139 23.84 0.48 -27.64
CA TRP A 139 23.05 0.97 -26.51
C TRP A 139 22.26 2.20 -26.97
N PRO A 140 21.15 2.00 -27.72
CA PRO A 140 20.50 3.09 -28.45
C PRO A 140 19.72 4.06 -27.56
N THR A 141 19.65 3.79 -26.26
CA THR A 141 18.88 4.56 -25.28
C THR A 141 19.67 4.73 -23.98
N SER A 142 19.73 5.96 -23.49
CA SER A 142 20.22 6.31 -22.15
C SER A 142 19.15 7.11 -21.42
N TYR A 143 19.19 7.09 -20.08
CA TYR A 143 18.15 7.73 -19.28
C TYR A 143 18.70 8.44 -18.06
N VAL A 144 17.97 9.47 -17.65
CA VAL A 144 18.12 10.19 -16.39
C VAL A 144 16.83 10.04 -15.61
N ASN A 145 16.91 9.55 -14.38
CA ASN A 145 15.81 9.51 -13.44
C ASN A 145 15.95 10.65 -12.43
N LEU A 146 14.90 11.44 -12.29
CA LEU A 146 14.70 12.44 -11.26
C LEU A 146 13.69 11.90 -10.27
N THR A 147 13.98 11.95 -8.98
CA THR A 147 13.05 11.53 -7.92
C THR A 147 12.93 12.60 -6.84
N ASP A 148 11.79 12.66 -6.16
CA ASP A 148 11.52 13.62 -5.09
C ASP A 148 11.58 15.09 -5.54
N ILE A 149 11.07 15.38 -6.74
CA ILE A 149 11.01 16.74 -7.30
C ILE A 149 10.21 17.66 -6.37
N PRO A 150 10.81 18.75 -5.85
CA PRO A 150 10.23 19.56 -4.78
C PRO A 150 9.21 20.60 -5.29
N TYR A 151 8.71 20.47 -6.52
CA TYR A 151 7.84 21.45 -7.17
C TYR A 151 6.49 20.82 -7.49
N ASN A 152 5.40 21.46 -7.03
CA ASN A 152 4.02 21.07 -7.36
C ASN A 152 3.69 21.22 -8.86
N GLY A 153 4.43 22.08 -9.55
CA GLY A 153 4.42 22.22 -11.00
C GLY A 153 5.70 22.87 -11.49
N TYR A 154 6.20 22.46 -12.64
CA TYR A 154 7.48 22.92 -13.19
C TYR A 154 7.56 22.81 -14.71
N ASP A 155 8.42 23.63 -15.33
CA ASP A 155 8.91 23.38 -16.68
C ASP A 155 10.24 22.61 -16.58
N LEU A 156 10.43 21.62 -17.44
CA LEU A 156 11.69 20.90 -17.61
C LEU A 156 12.39 21.38 -18.89
N VAL A 157 13.64 21.80 -18.75
CA VAL A 157 14.53 22.10 -19.86
C VAL A 157 15.60 21.02 -19.95
N VAL A 158 15.72 20.38 -21.11
CA VAL A 158 16.75 19.38 -21.39
C VAL A 158 17.74 19.97 -22.38
N TYR A 159 18.99 20.13 -21.96
CA TYR A 159 20.09 20.62 -22.79
C TYR A 159 20.76 19.43 -23.50
N VAL A 160 20.85 19.52 -24.83
CA VAL A 160 21.28 18.40 -25.67
C VAL A 160 22.36 18.82 -26.66
N GLY A 161 23.23 17.89 -27.01
CA GLY A 161 24.40 18.19 -27.82
C GLY A 161 25.35 17.03 -27.93
N THR A 162 26.48 17.27 -28.58
CA THR A 162 27.56 16.29 -28.81
C THR A 162 28.80 16.96 -29.39
N ASP A 163 29.86 16.17 -29.63
CA ASP A 163 31.14 16.59 -30.21
C ASP A 163 31.12 16.82 -31.74
N GLY A 164 30.02 16.44 -32.42
CA GLY A 164 29.80 16.58 -33.86
C GLY A 164 28.49 17.27 -34.25
N ASN A 165 28.45 17.84 -35.45
CA ASN A 165 27.24 18.47 -36.02
C ASN A 165 26.51 17.52 -36.97
N ASN A 166 25.23 17.82 -37.20
CA ASN A 166 24.36 17.13 -38.17
C ASN A 166 24.06 15.68 -37.80
N ARG A 167 23.88 15.39 -36.50
CA ARG A 167 23.47 14.08 -36.00
C ARG A 167 22.04 14.18 -35.47
N THR A 168 21.18 13.25 -35.83
CA THR A 168 19.79 13.18 -35.36
C THR A 168 19.70 12.38 -34.07
N ALA A 169 18.87 12.85 -33.14
CA ALA A 169 18.48 12.15 -31.93
C ALA A 169 17.13 12.68 -31.44
N SER A 170 16.55 12.00 -30.46
CA SER A 170 15.31 12.44 -29.80
C SER A 170 15.41 12.34 -28.29
N VAL A 171 14.73 13.22 -27.58
CA VAL A 171 14.44 13.07 -26.15
C VAL A 171 12.96 12.77 -25.97
N GLN A 172 12.62 11.92 -25.01
CA GLN A 172 11.25 11.65 -24.56
C GLN A 172 11.20 11.54 -23.04
N LEU A 173 10.02 11.68 -22.47
CA LEU A 173 9.72 11.46 -21.05
C LEU A 173 9.19 10.04 -20.86
N GLY A 174 9.85 9.25 -20.01
CA GLY A 174 9.50 7.86 -19.73
C GLY A 174 9.24 7.04 -21.01
N ASN A 175 8.11 6.34 -21.03
CA ASN A 175 7.62 5.59 -22.19
C ASN A 175 6.67 6.40 -23.11
N ASP A 176 6.47 7.70 -22.87
CA ASP A 176 5.50 8.50 -23.63
C ASP A 176 6.08 8.95 -24.98
N ASP A 177 5.70 8.26 -26.05
CA ASP A 177 6.11 8.62 -27.42
C ASP A 177 5.58 9.99 -27.87
N ASN A 178 4.50 10.52 -27.27
CA ASN A 178 3.97 11.85 -27.62
C ASN A 178 4.85 12.99 -27.12
N SER A 179 5.65 12.75 -26.07
CA SER A 179 6.65 13.68 -25.57
C SER A 179 7.93 13.69 -26.43
N ARG A 180 8.05 12.81 -27.42
CA ARG A 180 9.27 12.67 -28.21
C ARG A 180 9.55 13.92 -29.04
N THR A 181 10.67 14.57 -28.75
CA THR A 181 11.17 15.73 -29.50
C THR A 181 12.47 15.38 -30.17
N TRP A 182 12.49 15.46 -31.50
CA TRP A 182 13.64 15.23 -32.36
C TRP A 182 14.45 16.50 -32.57
N PHE A 183 15.76 16.34 -32.70
CA PHE A 183 16.69 17.43 -32.96
C PHE A 183 17.86 16.97 -33.82
N VAL A 184 18.48 17.93 -34.51
CA VAL A 184 19.77 17.76 -35.16
C VAL A 184 20.83 18.49 -34.34
N THR A 185 21.91 17.80 -33.98
CA THR A 185 22.98 18.39 -33.17
C THR A 185 23.68 19.50 -33.95
N ASN A 186 23.92 20.63 -33.28
CA ASN A 186 24.59 21.80 -33.83
C ASN A 186 25.73 22.32 -32.93
N THR A 187 26.10 21.54 -31.91
CA THR A 187 27.07 21.90 -30.88
C THR A 187 28.50 21.40 -31.16
N GLY A 188 28.71 20.62 -32.22
CA GLY A 188 29.99 19.98 -32.52
C GLY A 188 31.05 20.92 -33.09
N GLY A 189 32.20 21.02 -32.41
CA GLY A 189 33.42 21.62 -32.95
C GLY A 189 33.44 23.15 -33.13
N GLY A 190 32.42 23.87 -32.68
CA GLY A 190 32.36 25.35 -32.66
C GLY A 190 32.30 25.90 -31.24
N ALA A 191 32.80 27.12 -31.01
CA ALA A 191 32.68 27.76 -29.70
C ALA A 191 31.21 28.15 -29.45
N PHE A 192 30.56 27.51 -28.46
CA PHE A 192 29.31 28.00 -27.87
C PHE A 192 29.63 29.35 -27.19
N SER A 193 29.33 30.43 -27.90
CA SER A 193 29.80 31.78 -27.64
C SER A 193 28.91 32.54 -26.64
N GLY A 194 27.70 32.03 -26.37
CA GLY A 194 26.81 32.52 -25.32
C GLY A 194 25.33 32.25 -25.64
N PRO A 195 24.40 32.97 -24.98
CA PRO A 195 22.96 32.69 -25.05
C PRO A 195 22.33 32.71 -26.44
N GLU A 196 22.93 33.44 -27.38
CA GLU A 196 22.50 33.56 -28.78
C GLU A 196 22.62 32.25 -29.57
N ASP A 197 23.40 31.28 -29.06
CA ASP A 197 23.62 29.99 -29.73
C ASP A 197 22.59 28.93 -29.31
N TYR A 198 21.72 29.21 -28.34
CA TYR A 198 20.65 28.29 -27.95
C TYR A 198 19.52 28.28 -28.99
N ILE A 199 19.19 27.08 -29.48
CA ILE A 199 18.14 26.84 -30.45
C ILE A 199 17.22 25.75 -29.90
N ARG A 200 15.93 26.08 -29.71
CA ARG A 200 14.92 25.15 -29.20
C ARG A 200 14.61 24.11 -30.27
N ALA A 201 14.67 22.83 -29.92
CA ALA A 201 14.13 21.77 -30.74
C ALA A 201 12.63 21.59 -30.45
N THR A 202 11.84 21.42 -31.51
CA THR A 202 10.38 21.25 -31.45
C THR A 202 9.86 20.21 -32.45
N ALA A 203 10.75 19.48 -33.13
CA ALA A 203 10.34 18.56 -34.17
C ALA A 203 9.73 17.29 -33.56
N ILE A 204 8.61 16.83 -34.11
CA ILE A 204 7.92 15.62 -33.65
C ILE A 204 8.32 14.36 -34.44
N SER A 205 9.16 14.51 -35.47
CA SER A 205 9.64 13.41 -36.29
C SER A 205 11.12 13.61 -36.65
N GLU A 206 11.85 12.50 -36.87
CA GLU A 206 13.24 12.56 -37.32
C GLU A 206 13.39 13.30 -38.65
N PHE A 207 12.40 13.19 -39.53
CA PHE A 207 12.43 13.82 -40.85
C PHE A 207 12.33 15.34 -40.77
N ASP A 208 11.61 15.86 -39.77
CA ASP A 208 11.42 17.30 -39.54
C ASP A 208 12.45 17.88 -38.56
N ALA A 209 13.42 17.06 -38.13
CA ALA A 209 14.42 17.47 -37.16
C ALA A 209 15.33 18.58 -37.75
N GLU A 210 15.42 19.68 -37.02
CA GLU A 210 16.25 20.84 -37.35
C GLU A 210 17.34 21.04 -36.27
N PRO A 211 18.39 21.84 -36.55
CA PRO A 211 19.40 22.20 -35.57
C PRO A 211 18.81 22.65 -34.23
N GLY A 212 19.13 21.95 -33.15
CA GLY A 212 18.62 22.25 -31.81
C GLY A 212 19.55 21.74 -30.71
N ASN A 213 19.56 22.46 -29.58
CA ASN A 213 20.45 22.17 -28.44
C ASN A 213 19.77 22.36 -27.06
N PHE A 214 18.48 22.65 -27.04
CA PHE A 214 17.65 22.45 -25.86
C PHE A 214 16.21 22.11 -26.23
N ILE A 215 15.52 21.45 -25.31
CA ILE A 215 14.11 21.05 -25.41
C ILE A 215 13.42 21.54 -24.15
N VAL A 216 12.17 22.00 -24.26
CA VAL A 216 11.36 22.44 -23.11
C VAL A 216 10.06 21.65 -23.08
N TYR A 217 9.81 21.02 -21.94
CA TYR A 217 8.56 20.40 -21.55
C TYR A 217 7.91 21.28 -20.49
N GLU A 218 6.69 21.73 -20.74
CA GLU A 218 6.06 22.78 -19.94
C GLU A 218 4.95 22.21 -19.05
N GLY A 219 4.82 22.74 -17.83
CA GLY A 219 3.70 22.41 -16.93
C GLY A 219 3.66 20.96 -16.43
N LEU A 220 4.82 20.36 -16.21
CA LEU A 220 4.96 19.04 -15.59
C LEU A 220 4.63 19.12 -14.09
N ILE A 221 4.11 18.03 -13.53
CA ILE A 221 3.66 17.96 -12.12
C ILE A 221 4.06 16.67 -11.41
N SER A 222 4.80 15.79 -12.08
CA SER A 222 5.22 14.51 -11.50
C SER A 222 6.32 14.73 -10.47
N SER A 223 6.23 14.04 -9.32
CA SER A 223 7.31 14.00 -8.33
C SER A 223 8.53 13.24 -8.82
N ASP A 224 8.33 12.31 -9.76
CA ASP A 224 9.39 11.50 -10.36
C ASP A 224 9.32 11.56 -11.89
N LEU A 225 10.47 11.62 -12.56
CA LEU A 225 10.52 11.75 -14.00
C LEU A 225 11.74 11.06 -14.61
N GLU A 226 11.48 10.20 -15.58
CA GLU A 226 12.52 9.64 -16.43
C GLU A 226 12.65 10.46 -17.72
N VAL A 227 13.85 10.90 -18.06
CA VAL A 227 14.19 11.57 -19.31
C VAL A 227 15.06 10.63 -20.13
N ARG A 228 14.57 10.19 -21.29
CA ARG A 228 15.28 9.27 -22.17
C ARG A 228 15.80 9.99 -23.40
N ILE A 229 17.04 9.73 -23.76
CA ILE A 229 17.60 10.11 -25.06
C ILE A 229 17.74 8.86 -25.94
N THR A 230 17.33 8.97 -27.20
CA THR A 230 17.43 7.92 -28.20
C THR A 230 18.25 8.40 -29.40
N ARG A 231 19.19 7.57 -29.84
CA ARG A 231 20.03 7.84 -31.00
C ARG A 231 19.25 7.72 -32.31
N GLY A 232 19.42 8.69 -33.20
CA GLY A 232 18.95 8.61 -34.60
C GLY A 232 20.06 8.13 -35.52
N THR A 233 20.98 9.03 -35.92
CA THR A 233 22.01 8.73 -36.93
C THR A 233 23.42 8.54 -36.37
N ASN A 234 23.79 9.19 -35.26
CA ASN A 234 25.12 9.12 -34.65
C ASN A 234 25.11 9.67 -33.21
N ASN A 235 26.24 9.63 -32.49
CA ASN A 235 26.37 10.00 -31.08
C ASN A 235 25.72 11.36 -30.76
N ALA A 236 24.86 11.37 -29.75
CA ALA A 236 24.14 12.53 -29.27
C ALA A 236 23.85 12.32 -27.78
N GLY A 237 23.90 13.38 -26.98
CA GLY A 237 23.83 13.24 -25.53
C GLY A 237 23.02 14.31 -24.84
N ILE A 238 22.77 14.07 -23.56
CA ILE A 238 22.22 15.06 -22.63
C ILE A 238 23.39 15.74 -21.93
N ASN A 239 23.48 17.06 -22.07
CA ASN A 239 24.48 17.90 -21.41
C ASN A 239 24.04 18.30 -20.00
N GLY A 240 22.75 18.61 -19.84
CA GLY A 240 22.21 19.08 -18.57
C GLY A 240 20.68 19.07 -18.56
N ILE A 241 20.12 19.18 -17.36
CA ILE A 241 18.69 19.26 -17.10
C ILE A 241 18.44 20.43 -16.14
N GLN A 242 17.32 21.13 -16.33
CA GLN A 242 16.89 22.20 -15.45
C GLN A 242 15.39 22.12 -15.18
N LEU A 243 15.02 22.21 -13.91
CA LEU A 243 13.65 22.31 -13.42
C LEU A 243 13.36 23.76 -13.05
N ILE A 244 12.26 24.31 -13.55
CA ILE A 244 11.86 25.69 -13.30
C ILE A 244 10.48 25.66 -12.62
N GLU A 245 10.43 26.07 -11.34
CA GLU A 245 9.19 26.09 -10.58
C GLU A 245 8.13 26.96 -11.27
N ARG A 246 6.94 26.41 -11.41
CA ARG A 246 5.75 27.12 -11.84
C ARG A 246 4.75 27.23 -10.70
N SER A 247 4.63 28.43 -10.16
CA SER A 247 3.63 28.80 -9.16
C SER A 247 2.26 29.13 -9.74
N ASP A 248 2.12 29.14 -11.07
CA ASP A 248 0.93 29.50 -11.85
C ASP A 248 0.20 28.27 -12.39
N VAL A 249 0.32 27.14 -11.71
CA VAL A 249 -0.23 25.84 -12.12
C VAL A 249 -1.29 25.37 -11.14
N PRO A 250 -2.55 25.83 -11.25
CA PRO A 250 -3.68 25.14 -10.60
C PRO A 250 -4.17 24.04 -11.54
N PHE A 251 -4.41 22.80 -11.10
CA PHE A 251 -5.00 21.78 -11.99
C PHE A 251 -6.17 20.98 -11.43
N LEU A 252 -7.23 20.92 -12.24
CA LEU A 252 -8.25 19.88 -12.20
C LEU A 252 -7.82 18.69 -13.09
N THR A 253 -8.14 17.47 -12.64
CA THR A 253 -7.89 16.20 -13.34
C THR A 253 -9.22 15.60 -13.80
N LEU A 254 -9.34 15.25 -15.08
CA LEU A 254 -10.39 14.38 -15.58
C LEU A 254 -9.92 12.92 -15.39
N MET A 255 -10.44 12.24 -14.38
CA MET A 255 -10.26 10.79 -14.24
C MET A 255 -11.19 10.06 -15.21
N VAL A 256 -10.68 9.00 -15.84
CA VAL A 256 -11.38 8.19 -16.83
C VAL A 256 -11.16 6.73 -16.51
N ASP A 257 -12.23 6.04 -16.15
CA ASP A 257 -12.22 4.60 -15.98
C ASP A 257 -12.40 3.91 -17.34
N THR A 258 -11.35 3.24 -17.81
CA THR A 258 -11.33 2.63 -19.14
C THR A 258 -12.18 1.37 -19.22
N VAL A 259 -12.49 0.73 -18.08
CA VAL A 259 -13.28 -0.49 -17.98
C VAL A 259 -14.77 -0.17 -17.89
N THR A 260 -15.13 0.76 -17.01
CA THR A 260 -16.53 1.12 -16.76
C THR A 260 -17.03 2.26 -17.66
N GLY A 261 -16.12 3.02 -18.27
CA GLY A 261 -16.41 4.20 -19.07
C GLY A 261 -16.77 5.45 -18.25
N VAL A 262 -16.66 5.38 -16.93
CA VAL A 262 -17.01 6.47 -16.00
C VAL A 262 -15.96 7.58 -16.10
N MET A 263 -16.40 8.84 -16.03
CA MET A 263 -15.50 10.00 -15.93
C MET A 263 -15.84 10.87 -14.71
N ALA A 264 -14.82 11.51 -14.14
CA ALA A 264 -14.97 12.47 -13.05
C ALA A 264 -13.96 13.63 -13.18
N ILE A 265 -14.37 14.85 -12.84
CA ILE A 265 -13.47 15.99 -12.65
C ILE A 265 -13.07 16.02 -11.17
N GLN A 266 -11.77 15.96 -10.87
CA GLN A 266 -11.21 15.94 -9.52
C GLN A 266 -10.28 17.13 -9.29
N ASN A 267 -10.33 17.74 -8.11
CA ASN A 267 -9.38 18.78 -7.72
C ASN A 267 -8.19 18.20 -6.93
N ASN A 268 -7.05 18.07 -7.61
CA ASN A 268 -5.79 17.62 -6.99
C ASN A 268 -4.78 18.77 -6.81
N SER A 269 -5.22 20.02 -6.92
CA SER A 269 -4.32 21.19 -7.00
C SER A 269 -3.81 21.73 -5.65
N GLY A 270 -4.04 21.02 -4.55
CA GLY A 270 -3.61 21.43 -3.20
C GLY A 270 -4.36 22.63 -2.60
N GLU A 271 -5.18 23.33 -3.39
CA GLU A 271 -6.07 24.42 -2.98
C GLU A 271 -7.44 24.31 -3.70
N ALA A 272 -8.49 24.94 -3.17
CA ALA A 272 -9.82 24.92 -3.81
C ALA A 272 -9.80 25.63 -5.17
N VAL A 273 -10.50 25.08 -6.18
CA VAL A 273 -10.54 25.62 -7.55
C VAL A 273 -11.93 26.15 -7.87
N ASP A 274 -12.00 27.41 -8.24
CA ASP A 274 -13.22 28.09 -8.69
C ASP A 274 -13.33 28.09 -10.22
N PHE A 275 -14.26 27.32 -10.79
CA PHE A 275 -14.39 27.11 -12.24
C PHE A 275 -15.81 27.34 -12.75
N ASP A 276 -15.92 27.85 -13.98
CA ASP A 276 -17.17 28.30 -14.59
C ASP A 276 -17.40 27.71 -16.01
N ALA A 277 -16.45 26.93 -16.55
CA ALA A 277 -16.65 26.18 -17.78
C ALA A 277 -15.70 24.99 -17.89
N TYR A 278 -16.09 23.97 -18.65
CA TYR A 278 -15.22 22.88 -19.04
C TYR A 278 -15.57 22.30 -20.42
N GLN A 279 -14.59 21.64 -21.04
CA GLN A 279 -14.69 21.03 -22.36
C GLN A 279 -13.83 19.77 -22.42
N ILE A 280 -14.36 18.72 -23.03
CA ILE A 280 -13.70 17.44 -23.27
C ILE A 280 -13.78 17.14 -24.77
N GLU A 281 -12.63 16.98 -25.40
CA GLU A 281 -12.51 16.71 -26.84
C GLU A 281 -11.93 15.31 -27.07
N SER A 282 -12.33 14.64 -28.15
CA SER A 282 -11.73 13.39 -28.64
C SER A 282 -11.53 13.49 -30.14
N ALA A 283 -10.31 13.27 -30.61
CA ALA A 283 -9.97 13.27 -32.02
C ALA A 283 -10.57 12.06 -32.76
N ASP A 284 -10.60 10.91 -32.11
CA ASP A 284 -10.99 9.61 -32.65
C ASP A 284 -12.43 9.19 -32.31
N GLY A 285 -13.12 9.96 -31.47
CA GLY A 285 -14.55 9.75 -31.20
C GLY A 285 -14.84 8.83 -30.01
N SER A 286 -14.00 8.86 -28.98
CA SER A 286 -14.08 7.99 -27.79
C SER A 286 -15.14 8.39 -26.76
N LEU A 287 -15.75 9.57 -26.88
CA LEU A 287 -16.78 10.00 -25.94
C LEU A 287 -18.11 9.29 -26.20
N ASN A 288 -18.88 9.07 -25.14
CA ASN A 288 -20.19 8.43 -25.16
C ASN A 288 -21.30 9.42 -24.76
N PRO A 289 -21.93 10.11 -25.74
CA PRO A 289 -23.00 11.08 -25.49
C PRO A 289 -24.20 10.54 -24.76
N THR A 290 -24.43 9.22 -24.81
CA THR A 290 -25.57 8.62 -24.13
C THR A 290 -25.32 8.33 -22.66
N GLY A 291 -24.05 8.27 -22.25
CA GLY A 291 -23.64 8.09 -20.86
C GLY A 291 -23.19 9.39 -20.19
N PHE A 292 -23.26 10.52 -20.91
CA PHE A 292 -22.92 11.83 -20.37
C PHE A 292 -23.98 12.28 -19.37
N ARG A 293 -23.54 12.46 -18.13
CA ARG A 293 -24.31 13.05 -17.03
C ARG A 293 -23.75 14.44 -16.80
N SER A 294 -24.28 15.42 -17.53
CA SER A 294 -23.85 16.81 -17.43
C SER A 294 -24.17 17.39 -16.04
N LEU A 295 -23.50 18.47 -15.65
CA LEU A 295 -23.80 19.25 -14.45
C LEU A 295 -25.16 19.94 -14.56
N GLU A 296 -25.58 20.31 -15.77
CA GLU A 296 -26.96 20.67 -16.10
C GLU A 296 -27.89 19.49 -15.75
N ASP A 297 -27.63 18.27 -16.21
CA ASP A 297 -28.48 17.12 -15.85
C ASP A 297 -28.49 16.79 -14.35
N GLN A 298 -27.44 17.17 -13.62
CA GLN A 298 -27.29 16.94 -12.18
C GLN A 298 -27.93 18.01 -11.30
N ASP A 299 -28.33 19.15 -11.87
CA ASP A 299 -28.80 20.31 -11.10
C ASP A 299 -27.75 20.82 -10.09
N TYR A 300 -26.46 20.74 -10.45
CA TYR A 300 -25.33 20.84 -9.51
C TYR A 300 -25.33 22.11 -8.63
N GLU A 301 -25.82 23.25 -9.14
CA GLU A 301 -25.92 24.52 -8.41
C GLU A 301 -27.36 25.10 -8.39
N GLY A 302 -28.35 24.30 -8.80
CA GLY A 302 -29.72 24.76 -9.04
C GLY A 302 -29.86 25.50 -10.37
N ASN A 303 -30.36 24.80 -11.38
CA ASN A 303 -30.46 25.25 -12.75
C ASN A 303 -31.56 26.30 -12.91
N GLY A 304 -31.16 27.49 -13.35
CA GLY A 304 -32.07 28.45 -13.99
C GLY A 304 -32.75 27.86 -15.23
N ALA A 305 -33.62 28.64 -15.87
CA ALA A 305 -34.19 28.21 -17.15
C ALA A 305 -33.08 28.06 -18.20
N SER A 306 -33.04 26.95 -18.95
CA SER A 306 -32.00 26.71 -19.96
C SER A 306 -31.83 27.90 -20.92
N GLY A 307 -30.58 28.30 -21.15
CA GLY A 307 -30.18 29.46 -21.94
C GLY A 307 -30.22 30.79 -21.17
N SER A 308 -30.30 30.75 -19.83
CA SER A 308 -30.26 31.94 -18.96
C SER A 308 -28.85 32.24 -18.45
N GLY A 309 -27.95 31.25 -18.49
CA GLY A 309 -26.62 31.29 -17.90
C GLY A 309 -26.61 31.26 -16.37
N HIS A 310 -27.76 31.10 -15.71
CA HIS A 310 -27.91 31.09 -14.24
C HIS A 310 -27.92 29.65 -13.70
N GLY A 311 -26.90 28.90 -14.08
CA GLY A 311 -26.67 27.48 -13.79
C GLY A 311 -25.69 26.91 -14.84
N TRP A 312 -25.29 25.65 -14.68
CA TRP A 312 -24.51 24.93 -15.69
C TRP A 312 -25.36 24.67 -16.93
N GLU A 313 -24.79 24.92 -18.12
CA GLU A 313 -25.46 24.72 -19.41
C GLU A 313 -24.54 24.02 -20.43
N GLU A 314 -25.07 23.04 -21.16
CA GLU A 314 -24.30 22.31 -22.18
C GLU A 314 -23.83 23.21 -23.34
N LEU A 315 -22.54 23.07 -23.71
CA LEU A 315 -21.89 23.76 -24.82
C LEU A 315 -22.27 23.12 -26.17
N GLY A 316 -23.56 23.15 -26.49
CA GLY A 316 -24.11 22.55 -27.72
C GLY A 316 -24.64 21.15 -27.50
N VAL A 317 -24.57 20.29 -28.53
CA VAL A 317 -25.05 18.91 -28.44
C VAL A 317 -23.85 18.00 -28.18
N PRO A 318 -23.81 17.26 -27.05
CA PRO A 318 -22.80 16.25 -26.79
C PRO A 318 -22.62 15.29 -27.98
N SER A 319 -21.37 15.03 -28.34
CA SER A 319 -21.00 14.17 -29.47
C SER A 319 -19.82 13.29 -29.11
N ALA A 320 -19.54 12.28 -29.94
CA ALA A 320 -18.40 11.39 -29.73
C ALA A 320 -17.04 12.12 -29.71
N ASN A 321 -16.98 13.34 -30.27
CA ASN A 321 -15.76 14.14 -30.39
C ASN A 321 -15.70 15.34 -29.44
N LEU A 322 -16.83 15.73 -28.83
CA LEU A 322 -16.91 16.96 -28.05
C LEU A 322 -18.05 16.92 -27.04
N MET A 323 -17.74 17.24 -25.79
CA MET A 323 -18.65 17.52 -24.68
C MET A 323 -18.14 18.72 -23.89
N GLY A 324 -19.00 19.37 -23.13
CA GLY A 324 -18.60 20.48 -22.28
C GLY A 324 -19.80 21.29 -21.82
N GLU A 325 -19.58 22.09 -20.78
CA GLU A 325 -20.60 22.94 -20.17
C GLU A 325 -20.00 24.28 -19.72
N ALA A 326 -20.86 25.26 -19.50
CA ALA A 326 -20.48 26.54 -18.90
C ALA A 326 -21.58 27.09 -17.97
N PHE A 327 -21.15 27.68 -16.88
CA PHE A 327 -21.93 28.53 -15.99
C PHE A 327 -21.60 29.99 -16.30
N LEU A 328 -22.40 30.63 -17.17
CA LEU A 328 -22.03 31.95 -17.72
C LEU A 328 -22.22 33.13 -16.75
N ALA A 329 -23.06 33.00 -15.74
CA ALA A 329 -23.40 34.09 -14.82
C ALA A 329 -22.66 34.04 -13.48
N ASP A 330 -22.06 32.91 -13.11
CA ASP A 330 -21.34 32.68 -11.85
C ASP A 330 -20.36 31.50 -12.00
N SER A 331 -19.82 30.97 -10.90
CA SER A 331 -18.88 29.84 -10.89
C SER A 331 -19.15 28.84 -9.77
N SER A 332 -18.54 27.66 -9.85
CA SER A 332 -18.57 26.61 -8.81
C SER A 332 -17.19 26.43 -8.19
N VAL A 333 -17.17 26.21 -6.87
CA VAL A 333 -15.94 25.90 -6.13
C VAL A 333 -15.83 24.39 -5.93
N LEU A 334 -14.74 23.79 -6.42
CA LEU A 334 -14.38 22.42 -6.14
C LEU A 334 -13.27 22.38 -5.09
N ASP A 335 -13.57 21.89 -3.89
CA ASP A 335 -12.61 21.80 -2.78
C ASP A 335 -11.50 20.78 -3.04
N VAL A 336 -10.38 20.91 -2.32
CA VAL A 336 -9.23 19.99 -2.43
C VAL A 336 -9.66 18.55 -2.19
N GLY A 337 -9.26 17.64 -3.08
CA GLY A 337 -9.60 16.22 -3.01
C GLY A 337 -11.03 15.87 -3.42
N SER A 338 -11.89 16.87 -3.68
CA SER A 338 -13.27 16.64 -4.11
C SER A 338 -13.36 16.28 -5.60
N SER A 339 -14.43 15.58 -5.97
CA SER A 339 -14.70 15.16 -7.34
C SER A 339 -16.15 15.40 -7.77
N VAL A 340 -16.35 15.50 -9.08
CA VAL A 340 -17.64 15.70 -9.75
C VAL A 340 -17.77 14.65 -10.85
N LEU A 341 -18.78 13.79 -10.76
CA LEU A 341 -19.00 12.71 -11.73
C LEU A 341 -19.64 13.24 -13.01
N LEU A 342 -19.19 12.73 -14.16
CA LEU A 342 -19.76 13.00 -15.48
C LEU A 342 -20.49 11.77 -16.04
N GLY A 343 -20.65 10.70 -15.27
CA GLY A 343 -21.28 9.45 -15.72
C GLY A 343 -20.39 8.62 -16.67
N SER A 344 -20.97 7.61 -17.33
CA SER A 344 -20.30 6.72 -18.30
C SER A 344 -20.02 7.39 -19.64
N SER A 345 -19.36 8.54 -19.58
CA SER A 345 -19.10 9.46 -20.69
C SER A 345 -17.97 9.06 -21.61
N PHE A 346 -17.18 8.07 -21.22
CA PHE A 346 -16.18 7.44 -22.06
C PHE A 346 -16.74 6.13 -22.62
N THR A 347 -16.43 5.84 -23.88
CA THR A 347 -16.73 4.52 -24.46
C THR A 347 -15.71 3.53 -23.91
N ALA A 348 -16.15 2.59 -23.06
CA ALA A 348 -15.26 1.59 -22.46
C ALA A 348 -14.42 0.86 -23.54
N GLU A 349 -13.15 0.63 -23.21
CA GLU A 349 -12.14 0.06 -24.11
C GLU A 349 -11.88 0.85 -25.41
N SER A 350 -12.29 2.12 -25.49
CA SER A 350 -11.96 3.01 -26.63
C SER A 350 -10.53 3.56 -26.54
N VAL A 351 -10.11 4.29 -27.58
CA VAL A 351 -8.79 4.93 -27.61
C VAL A 351 -8.68 6.07 -26.57
N GLU A 352 -7.54 6.14 -25.91
CA GLU A 352 -7.22 7.10 -24.85
C GLU A 352 -6.73 8.43 -25.44
N ASP A 353 -7.65 9.20 -26.03
CA ASP A 353 -7.32 10.40 -26.82
C ASP A 353 -7.97 11.70 -26.31
N LEU A 354 -8.46 11.70 -25.07
CA LEU A 354 -9.24 12.81 -24.54
C LEU A 354 -8.37 14.03 -24.23
N VAL A 355 -8.90 15.21 -24.52
CA VAL A 355 -8.32 16.49 -24.13
C VAL A 355 -9.32 17.22 -23.24
N PHE A 356 -8.93 17.43 -21.97
CA PHE A 356 -9.72 18.16 -20.99
C PHE A 356 -9.25 19.62 -20.86
N ARG A 357 -10.21 20.55 -20.87
CA ARG A 357 -9.98 21.98 -20.68
C ARG A 357 -11.03 22.52 -19.71
N TYR A 358 -10.66 23.50 -18.92
CA TYR A 358 -11.59 24.22 -18.05
C TYR A 358 -11.24 25.70 -17.98
N HIS A 359 -12.21 26.53 -17.61
CA HIS A 359 -12.01 27.95 -17.35
C HIS A 359 -12.14 28.19 -15.84
N GLN A 360 -11.18 28.92 -15.29
CA GLN A 360 -11.18 29.35 -13.90
C GLN A 360 -11.57 30.81 -13.86
N THR A 361 -12.39 31.21 -12.88
CA THR A 361 -12.90 32.57 -12.78
C THR A 361 -11.77 33.60 -12.80
N GLY A 362 -11.82 34.52 -13.78
CA GLY A 362 -10.81 35.57 -13.94
C GLY A 362 -9.48 35.13 -14.59
N SER A 363 -9.39 33.90 -15.10
CA SER A 363 -8.25 33.36 -15.83
C SER A 363 -8.52 33.24 -17.34
N PHE A 364 -7.59 32.66 -18.09
CA PHE A 364 -7.84 32.13 -19.44
C PHE A 364 -8.25 30.66 -19.34
N THR A 365 -8.73 30.07 -20.45
CA THR A 365 -8.96 28.61 -20.52
C THR A 365 -7.66 27.86 -20.28
N GLN A 366 -7.70 26.92 -19.34
CA GLN A 366 -6.59 26.08 -18.92
C GLN A 366 -6.80 24.67 -19.48
N LYS A 367 -5.70 23.97 -19.77
CA LYS A 367 -5.75 22.53 -20.06
C LYS A 367 -5.66 21.79 -18.73
N GLY A 368 -6.62 20.92 -18.44
CA GLY A 368 -6.55 20.05 -17.26
C GLY A 368 -5.82 18.74 -17.57
N ARG A 369 -5.55 17.95 -16.53
CA ARG A 369 -4.99 16.59 -16.68
C ARG A 369 -6.08 15.64 -17.12
N VAL A 370 -5.74 14.62 -17.91
CA VAL A 370 -6.58 13.44 -18.12
C VAL A 370 -5.81 12.25 -17.56
N GLU A 371 -6.45 11.47 -16.70
CA GLU A 371 -5.86 10.27 -16.10
C GLU A 371 -6.75 9.07 -16.42
N TYR A 372 -6.17 8.08 -17.08
CA TYR A 372 -6.82 6.82 -17.38
C TYR A 372 -6.46 5.78 -16.33
N CYS A 373 -7.45 5.06 -15.85
CA CYS A 373 -7.28 4.02 -14.85
C CYS A 373 -8.33 2.92 -15.03
N GLU A 374 -8.11 1.77 -14.42
CA GLU A 374 -9.05 0.66 -14.41
C GLU A 374 -9.78 0.62 -13.06
N ASN A 375 -11.11 0.58 -13.07
CA ASN A 375 -11.96 0.46 -11.85
C ASN A 375 -11.71 1.54 -10.78
N CYS A 376 -11.39 2.76 -11.22
CA CYS A 376 -11.02 3.87 -10.34
C CYS A 376 -12.16 4.83 -10.01
N LEU A 377 -13.34 4.67 -10.64
CA LEU A 377 -14.48 5.56 -10.45
C LEU A 377 -15.79 4.77 -10.26
N PHE A 378 -16.56 5.13 -9.23
CA PHE A 378 -17.86 4.55 -8.91
C PHE A 378 -18.99 5.58 -9.19
N ILE A 379 -20.07 5.19 -9.88
CA ILE A 379 -21.24 6.06 -10.15
C ILE A 379 -22.24 5.96 -8.98
N ASP A 380 -22.62 7.11 -8.42
CA ASP A 380 -23.80 7.24 -7.54
C ASP A 380 -25.06 7.56 -8.36
N LEU A 381 -25.99 6.59 -8.51
CA LEU A 381 -27.22 6.73 -9.29
C LEU A 381 -28.29 7.42 -8.44
N GLN A 382 -29.00 8.44 -8.94
CA GLN A 382 -29.94 9.18 -8.09
C GLN A 382 -31.10 8.29 -7.62
N GLY A 383 -31.21 8.07 -6.31
CA GLY A 383 -32.15 7.11 -5.72
C GLY A 383 -31.58 5.71 -5.45
N ASP A 384 -30.31 5.46 -5.79
CA ASP A 384 -29.52 4.27 -5.45
C ASP A 384 -28.87 4.47 -4.09
N TYR A 385 -29.70 4.48 -3.05
CA TYR A 385 -29.32 4.83 -1.70
C TYR A 385 -28.41 3.79 -1.03
N ASN A 386 -28.25 2.60 -1.62
CA ASN A 386 -27.23 1.63 -1.20
C ASN A 386 -26.01 1.57 -2.15
N SER A 387 -25.98 2.43 -3.17
CA SER A 387 -24.91 2.55 -4.17
C SER A 387 -24.53 1.22 -4.84
N ASP A 388 -25.52 0.33 -5.06
CA ASP A 388 -25.31 -0.98 -5.69
C ASP A 388 -25.34 -0.96 -7.22
N GLY A 389 -25.49 0.24 -7.80
CA GLY A 389 -25.53 0.51 -9.23
C GLY A 389 -26.92 0.30 -9.85
N VAL A 390 -27.95 -0.03 -9.05
CA VAL A 390 -29.32 -0.30 -9.53
C VAL A 390 -30.35 0.26 -8.55
N VAL A 391 -31.13 1.25 -8.98
CA VAL A 391 -32.25 1.77 -8.16
C VAL A 391 -33.37 0.73 -8.10
N ASN A 392 -33.45 0.00 -6.99
CA ASN A 392 -34.34 -1.12 -6.77
C ASN A 392 -34.99 -1.08 -5.37
N LEU A 393 -35.53 -2.21 -4.90
CA LEU A 393 -36.22 -2.27 -3.61
C LEU A 393 -35.26 -2.24 -2.40
N ALA A 394 -33.97 -2.52 -2.60
CA ALA A 394 -32.95 -2.38 -1.58
C ALA A 394 -32.76 -0.90 -1.20
N ASP A 395 -32.80 0.01 -2.15
CA ASP A 395 -32.71 1.45 -1.91
C ASP A 395 -33.91 2.00 -1.14
N TYR A 396 -35.10 1.46 -1.44
CA TYR A 396 -36.30 1.79 -0.66
C TYR A 396 -36.12 1.45 0.81
N THR A 397 -35.39 0.38 1.13
CA THR A 397 -35.12 0.04 2.53
C THR A 397 -34.17 1.03 3.18
N VAL A 398 -33.15 1.53 2.46
CA VAL A 398 -32.28 2.60 2.95
C VAL A 398 -33.07 3.90 3.19
N TRP A 399 -33.92 4.33 2.26
CA TRP A 399 -34.81 5.50 2.46
C TRP A 399 -35.76 5.33 3.63
N ARG A 400 -36.41 4.17 3.74
CA ARG A 400 -37.37 3.92 4.82
C ARG A 400 -36.68 3.94 6.18
N ASP A 401 -35.49 3.37 6.27
CA ASP A 401 -34.76 3.20 7.52
C ASP A 401 -34.07 4.50 7.96
N SER A 402 -33.80 5.41 7.01
CA SER A 402 -33.33 6.79 7.26
C SER A 402 -34.45 7.85 7.27
N LEU A 403 -35.74 7.49 7.10
CA LEU A 403 -36.84 8.46 7.01
C LEU A 403 -36.98 9.33 8.29
N GLY A 404 -36.87 10.65 8.09
CA GLY A 404 -36.91 11.67 9.15
C GLY A 404 -35.54 11.93 9.79
N SER A 405 -34.50 11.26 9.33
CA SER A 405 -33.13 11.47 9.77
C SER A 405 -32.59 12.81 9.27
N THR A 406 -31.88 13.52 10.15
CA THR A 406 -31.15 14.76 9.82
C THR A 406 -29.63 14.55 9.85
N SER A 407 -29.19 13.29 10.02
CA SER A 407 -27.79 12.92 10.24
C SER A 407 -27.36 11.73 9.35
N ASP A 408 -28.20 10.70 9.22
CA ASP A 408 -28.08 9.71 8.15
C ASP A 408 -28.85 10.23 6.94
N LEU A 409 -28.12 10.87 6.02
CA LEU A 409 -28.65 11.49 4.80
C LEU A 409 -28.37 10.65 3.56
N ARG A 410 -27.99 9.37 3.70
CA ARG A 410 -27.69 8.49 2.55
C ARG A 410 -28.86 8.26 1.61
N ALA A 411 -30.08 8.50 2.10
CA ALA A 411 -31.28 8.51 1.27
C ALA A 411 -31.87 9.90 1.05
N ASN A 412 -31.09 10.96 1.20
CA ASN A 412 -31.49 12.33 0.93
C ASN A 412 -31.28 12.63 -0.56
N GLY A 413 -32.12 12.03 -1.40
CA GLY A 413 -32.05 12.18 -2.86
C GLY A 413 -32.48 13.55 -3.39
N ASP A 414 -33.14 14.39 -2.59
CA ASP A 414 -33.47 15.79 -2.87
C ASP A 414 -33.02 16.67 -1.68
N ASP A 415 -31.73 17.04 -1.67
CA ASP A 415 -31.16 17.86 -0.60
C ASP A 415 -31.44 19.37 -0.78
N THR A 416 -32.64 19.72 -1.26
CA THR A 416 -33.01 21.11 -1.54
C THR A 416 -34.23 21.59 -0.74
N GLY A 417 -34.32 22.90 -0.55
CA GLY A 417 -35.50 23.55 0.02
C GLY A 417 -35.89 23.06 1.43
N ALA A 418 -37.03 22.39 1.54
CA ALA A 418 -37.52 21.86 2.82
C ALA A 418 -36.95 20.48 3.19
N SER A 419 -36.38 19.78 2.20
CA SER A 419 -35.70 18.49 2.34
C SER A 419 -34.20 18.64 2.59
N GLN A 420 -33.67 19.88 2.52
CA GLN A 420 -32.26 20.14 2.83
C GLN A 420 -31.90 19.66 4.25
N GLY A 421 -30.91 18.77 4.33
CA GLY A 421 -30.39 18.16 5.55
C GLY A 421 -31.37 17.24 6.26
N VAL A 422 -32.38 16.70 5.56
CA VAL A 422 -33.35 15.77 6.14
C VAL A 422 -33.90 14.78 5.11
N VAL A 423 -33.81 13.48 5.41
CA VAL A 423 -34.49 12.46 4.60
C VAL A 423 -35.99 12.53 4.86
N ASP A 424 -36.79 12.85 3.85
CA ASP A 424 -38.23 13.01 3.95
C ASP A 424 -39.00 12.37 2.78
N ALA A 425 -40.25 12.80 2.60
CA ALA A 425 -41.14 12.23 1.59
C ALA A 425 -40.80 12.65 0.15
N THR A 426 -39.95 13.65 -0.03
CA THR A 426 -39.50 14.15 -1.33
C THR A 426 -38.41 13.24 -1.89
N ASP A 427 -37.51 12.73 -1.05
CA ASP A 427 -36.51 11.72 -1.42
C ASP A 427 -37.13 10.40 -1.87
N TYR A 428 -38.28 10.05 -1.30
CA TYR A 428 -39.06 8.94 -1.80
C TYR A 428 -39.53 9.15 -3.25
N GLN A 429 -39.86 10.40 -3.62
CA GLN A 429 -40.22 10.69 -5.02
C GLN A 429 -39.01 10.56 -5.94
N VAL A 430 -37.80 10.88 -5.47
CA VAL A 430 -36.54 10.69 -6.20
C VAL A 430 -36.30 9.21 -6.49
N TRP A 431 -36.29 8.36 -5.45
CA TRP A 431 -36.20 6.90 -5.61
C TRP A 431 -37.28 6.36 -6.55
N LYS A 432 -38.53 6.79 -6.37
CA LYS A 432 -39.66 6.31 -7.17
C LYS A 432 -39.58 6.74 -8.63
N ALA A 433 -39.05 7.93 -8.92
CA ALA A 433 -38.85 8.43 -10.27
C ALA A 433 -37.77 7.63 -11.01
N ASN A 434 -36.75 7.17 -10.27
CA ASN A 434 -35.61 6.46 -10.81
C ASN A 434 -35.69 4.94 -10.65
N PHE A 435 -36.77 4.38 -10.08
CA PHE A 435 -36.94 2.94 -9.87
C PHE A 435 -36.80 2.14 -11.17
N GLY A 436 -35.81 1.23 -11.19
CA GLY A 436 -35.43 0.42 -12.33
C GLY A 436 -34.32 1.01 -13.20
N ALA A 437 -33.75 2.17 -12.83
CA ALA A 437 -32.53 2.69 -13.43
C ALA A 437 -31.33 1.83 -13.01
N SER A 438 -30.39 1.61 -13.94
CA SER A 438 -29.15 0.86 -13.69
C SER A 438 -28.04 1.37 -14.59
N THR A 439 -26.80 1.33 -14.12
CA THR A 439 -25.62 1.62 -14.94
C THR A 439 -25.39 0.51 -15.97
N GLY A 440 -26.04 0.62 -17.14
CA GLY A 440 -25.85 -0.32 -18.25
C GLY A 440 -27.06 -0.46 -19.18
N ALA A 441 -26.97 0.13 -20.37
CA ALA A 441 -27.91 -0.14 -21.45
C ALA A 441 -27.71 -1.56 -22.00
N SER A 442 -28.47 -2.53 -21.49
CA SER A 442 -28.83 -3.74 -22.22
C SER A 442 -30.35 -3.87 -22.25
N GLN A 443 -30.95 -3.52 -23.38
CA GLN A 443 -32.39 -3.67 -23.60
C GLN A 443 -32.83 -5.15 -23.61
N ALA A 444 -33.89 -5.41 -22.83
CA ALA A 444 -34.98 -6.36 -23.04
C ALA A 444 -34.69 -7.87 -23.09
N VAL A 445 -35.11 -8.57 -22.03
CA VAL A 445 -36.09 -9.67 -22.19
C VAL A 445 -37.22 -9.49 -21.18
N ALA A 446 -38.37 -9.02 -21.67
CA ALA A 446 -39.63 -9.20 -20.98
C ALA A 446 -40.00 -10.68 -20.94
N ASN A 447 -40.44 -11.13 -19.76
CA ASN A 447 -41.29 -12.30 -19.49
C ASN A 447 -40.60 -13.66 -19.31
N THR A 448 -40.27 -14.02 -18.06
CA THR A 448 -40.53 -15.38 -17.53
C THR A 448 -40.85 -15.35 -16.04
N GLN A 449 -41.94 -16.02 -15.70
CA GLN A 449 -42.56 -16.19 -14.39
C GLN A 449 -41.59 -16.56 -13.26
N VAL A 450 -41.84 -15.95 -12.10
CA VAL A 450 -41.31 -16.29 -10.77
C VAL A 450 -41.49 -17.79 -10.47
N PRO A 451 -40.43 -18.55 -10.16
CA PRO A 451 -40.55 -19.90 -9.61
C PRO A 451 -40.82 -19.85 -8.09
N GLU A 452 -41.99 -20.31 -7.66
CA GLU A 452 -42.25 -20.63 -6.23
C GLU A 452 -41.51 -21.93 -5.83
N PRO A 453 -40.97 -22.02 -4.60
CA PRO A 453 -40.28 -23.21 -4.12
C PRO A 453 -41.25 -24.39 -3.90
N SER A 454 -40.94 -25.52 -4.52
CA SER A 454 -41.75 -26.74 -4.56
C SER A 454 -41.92 -27.43 -3.20
N SER A 455 -43.10 -27.27 -2.57
CA SER A 455 -43.57 -28.05 -1.41
C SER A 455 -43.96 -29.52 -1.71
N VAL A 456 -43.51 -30.10 -2.83
CA VAL A 456 -43.95 -31.43 -3.29
C VAL A 456 -42.96 -32.54 -2.90
N THR A 457 -41.72 -32.22 -2.57
CA THR A 457 -40.68 -33.22 -2.26
C THR A 457 -40.84 -33.86 -0.88
N LEU A 458 -41.57 -33.23 0.06
CA LEU A 458 -41.79 -33.75 1.41
C LEU A 458 -42.94 -34.79 1.49
N CYS A 459 -43.81 -34.89 0.48
CA CYS A 459 -44.93 -35.84 0.49
C CYS A 459 -44.59 -37.23 -0.06
N CYS A 460 -43.46 -37.41 -0.75
CA CYS A 460 -43.13 -38.68 -1.42
C CYS A 460 -42.27 -39.64 -0.58
N LEU A 461 -41.76 -39.25 0.59
CA LEU A 461 -40.90 -40.10 1.43
C LEU A 461 -41.64 -40.92 2.51
N LEU A 462 -42.98 -40.83 2.60
CA LEU A 462 -43.77 -41.59 3.57
C LEU A 462 -44.42 -42.88 3.03
N ALA A 463 -44.13 -43.27 1.79
CA ALA A 463 -44.65 -44.51 1.22
C ALA A 463 -43.52 -45.33 0.60
N ILE A 464 -43.06 -46.35 1.33
CA ILE A 464 -42.67 -47.71 0.90
C ILE A 464 -41.73 -48.28 1.97
N GLY A 465 -42.34 -48.82 3.03
CA GLY A 465 -41.75 -49.91 3.79
C GLY A 465 -42.72 -51.08 3.70
N PHE A 466 -42.33 -52.20 3.07
CA PHE A 466 -42.80 -53.58 3.31
C PHE A 466 -42.12 -54.56 2.30
N VAL A 467 -40.93 -55.09 2.66
CA VAL A 467 -40.52 -56.54 2.85
C VAL A 467 -41.06 -57.61 1.82
N PRO A 468 -40.49 -58.85 1.60
CA PRO A 468 -39.13 -59.46 1.45
C PRO A 468 -38.97 -60.58 0.34
N PHE A 469 -37.85 -61.32 0.38
CA PHE A 469 -37.58 -62.76 0.00
C PHE A 469 -36.94 -63.14 -1.36
N GLY A 470 -35.74 -63.75 -1.30
CA GLY A 470 -35.61 -65.21 -1.55
C GLY A 470 -34.87 -65.77 -2.78
N LEU A 471 -33.61 -66.22 -2.56
CA LEU A 471 -33.00 -67.51 -2.97
C LEU A 471 -32.65 -67.91 -4.44
N ARG A 472 -31.35 -68.27 -4.58
CA ARG A 472 -30.74 -69.48 -5.22
C ARG A 472 -30.29 -69.51 -6.70
N ARG A 473 -28.95 -69.50 -6.84
CA ARG A 473 -28.01 -70.51 -7.42
C ARG A 473 -27.99 -70.83 -8.95
N THR A 474 -26.76 -70.64 -9.47
CA THR A 474 -25.86 -71.53 -10.27
C THR A 474 -25.69 -71.39 -11.79
N ARG A 475 -24.47 -70.91 -12.14
CA ARG A 475 -23.44 -71.39 -13.11
C ARG A 475 -23.50 -71.02 -14.60
N CYS A 476 -22.49 -70.21 -14.99
CA CYS A 476 -21.52 -70.32 -16.12
C CYS A 476 -22.05 -70.52 -17.55
N LEU A 477 -21.69 -69.75 -18.59
CA LEU A 477 -20.34 -69.29 -19.01
C LEU A 477 -20.45 -68.18 -20.09
N SER A 478 -19.38 -67.37 -20.13
CA SER A 478 -18.77 -66.62 -21.23
C SER A 478 -19.47 -65.42 -21.91
N ALA A 479 -18.73 -64.31 -21.81
CA ALA A 479 -18.48 -63.25 -22.80
C ALA A 479 -19.54 -62.16 -23.01
N ASN A 480 -19.14 -60.95 -22.57
CA ASN A 480 -19.48 -59.63 -23.11
C ASN A 480 -20.94 -59.14 -23.01
N ARG A 481 -21.24 -58.42 -21.91
CA ARG A 481 -21.56 -56.97 -21.87
C ARG A 481 -22.32 -56.60 -20.57
N VAL A 482 -22.21 -55.31 -20.20
CA VAL A 482 -23.20 -54.44 -19.50
C VAL A 482 -22.82 -53.93 -18.10
N ARG A 483 -22.74 -52.57 -18.00
CA ARG A 483 -23.26 -51.63 -16.97
C ARG A 483 -23.79 -52.28 -15.67
N THR A 484 -23.54 -51.86 -14.42
CA THR A 484 -23.50 -50.52 -13.82
C THR A 484 -23.09 -50.65 -12.33
N PHE A 485 -22.57 -49.56 -11.74
CA PHE A 485 -22.49 -49.18 -10.31
C PHE A 485 -21.50 -49.88 -9.35
N LEU A 486 -20.43 -49.15 -9.01
CA LEU A 486 -20.11 -48.73 -7.63
C LEU A 486 -19.05 -47.62 -7.72
N LEU A 487 -19.53 -46.37 -7.70
CA LEU A 487 -18.71 -45.17 -7.50
C LEU A 487 -18.35 -45.17 -6.02
N ALA A 488 -17.16 -45.65 -5.69
CA ALA A 488 -16.54 -45.47 -4.38
C ALA A 488 -15.12 -44.97 -4.63
N ALA A 489 -14.74 -43.96 -3.85
CA ALA A 489 -13.41 -43.41 -3.71
C ALA A 489 -12.86 -42.63 -4.92
N THR A 490 -13.21 -41.35 -4.99
CA THR A 490 -12.20 -40.26 -4.97
C THR A 490 -12.93 -38.95 -4.64
N VAL A 491 -13.22 -38.76 -3.35
CA VAL A 491 -13.17 -37.41 -2.80
C VAL A 491 -11.68 -37.12 -2.77
N LEU A 492 -11.18 -36.46 -3.81
CA LEU A 492 -9.92 -35.75 -3.70
C LEU A 492 -10.23 -34.64 -2.70
N VAL A 493 -9.93 -34.90 -1.43
CA VAL A 493 -9.76 -33.85 -0.44
C VAL A 493 -8.59 -33.05 -1.00
N ALA A 494 -8.90 -31.95 -1.69
CA ALA A 494 -7.95 -30.88 -1.83
C ALA A 494 -7.79 -30.30 -0.42
N THR A 495 -6.92 -30.92 0.38
CA THR A 495 -6.09 -30.16 1.30
C THR A 495 -5.16 -29.36 0.40
N GLY A 496 -5.70 -28.29 -0.21
CA GLY A 496 -4.86 -27.19 -0.59
C GLY A 496 -4.39 -26.63 0.74
N PHE A 497 -3.17 -27.01 1.14
CA PHE A 497 -2.41 -26.10 1.98
C PHE A 497 -2.48 -24.75 1.26
N CYS A 498 -3.04 -23.75 1.93
CA CYS A 498 -2.82 -22.37 1.53
C CYS A 498 -1.30 -22.22 1.54
N GLN A 499 -0.67 -22.24 0.37
CA GLN A 499 0.73 -21.87 0.28
C GLN A 499 0.74 -20.35 0.41
N PRO A 500 1.54 -19.77 1.31
CA PRO A 500 1.70 -18.32 1.40
C PRO A 500 2.03 -17.76 0.00
N THR A 501 1.37 -16.66 -0.34
CA THR A 501 1.63 -15.94 -1.60
C THR A 501 2.74 -14.95 -1.30
N TYR A 502 3.97 -15.30 -1.67
CA TYR A 502 5.12 -14.40 -1.53
C TYR A 502 5.17 -13.46 -2.75
N ALA A 503 5.17 -12.15 -2.52
CA ALA A 503 5.14 -11.15 -3.59
C ALA A 503 6.53 -10.56 -3.87
N VAL A 504 7.23 -10.08 -2.84
CA VAL A 504 8.54 -9.42 -2.97
C VAL A 504 9.51 -9.88 -1.87
N SER A 505 10.82 -9.86 -2.12
CA SER A 505 11.83 -10.09 -1.08
C SER A 505 13.02 -9.15 -1.21
N VAL A 506 13.80 -8.99 -0.13
CA VAL A 506 15.11 -8.32 -0.13
C VAL A 506 16.10 -9.32 0.42
N GLY A 507 17.16 -9.65 -0.32
CA GLY A 507 18.25 -10.41 0.28
C GLY A 507 19.64 -9.99 -0.12
N MET A 508 20.55 -10.41 0.73
CA MET A 508 21.91 -9.94 0.86
C MET A 508 22.84 -11.14 0.97
N ASN A 509 23.89 -11.14 0.14
CA ASN A 509 24.90 -12.18 0.07
C ASN A 509 26.24 -11.64 0.61
N MET A 510 26.90 -12.42 1.47
CA MET A 510 28.22 -12.10 2.00
C MET A 510 29.30 -12.61 1.03
N VAL A 511 29.80 -11.75 0.15
CA VAL A 511 30.74 -12.13 -0.91
C VAL A 511 32.19 -12.09 -0.40
N GLY A 512 32.86 -13.24 -0.48
CA GLY A 512 34.31 -13.36 -0.35
C GLY A 512 34.84 -13.39 1.09
N GLY A 513 35.71 -14.37 1.38
CA GLY A 513 36.41 -14.52 2.65
C GLY A 513 37.84 -15.05 2.48
N ILE A 514 38.65 -15.04 3.55
CA ILE A 514 40.06 -15.49 3.50
C ILE A 514 40.11 -16.95 3.02
N GLY A 515 40.79 -17.19 1.89
CA GLY A 515 40.86 -18.52 1.25
C GLY A 515 40.08 -18.66 -0.06
N SER A 516 39.26 -17.67 -0.42
CA SER A 516 38.67 -17.55 -1.75
C SER A 516 39.72 -17.15 -2.80
N SER A 517 39.45 -17.43 -4.08
CA SER A 517 40.41 -17.12 -5.15
C SER A 517 40.56 -15.59 -5.29
N ALA A 518 41.78 -15.09 -5.53
CA ALA A 518 42.04 -13.65 -5.55
C ALA A 518 41.21 -12.86 -6.58
N SER A 519 40.64 -13.53 -7.61
CA SER A 519 39.73 -12.93 -8.58
C SER A 519 38.31 -12.70 -8.06
N GLU A 520 37.90 -13.35 -6.97
CA GLU A 520 36.61 -13.16 -6.31
C GLU A 520 36.71 -12.16 -5.14
N VAL A 521 37.94 -11.88 -4.69
CA VAL A 521 38.25 -10.91 -3.61
C VAL A 521 38.55 -9.51 -4.16
N ASN A 522 39.02 -9.40 -5.41
CA ASN A 522 39.41 -8.13 -6.04
C ASN A 522 38.62 -7.77 -7.31
N GLY A 523 37.53 -8.48 -7.60
CA GLY A 523 36.55 -8.15 -8.64
C GLY A 523 35.23 -8.75 -8.19
N VAL A 524 34.12 -8.00 -8.28
CA VAL A 524 32.79 -8.40 -7.79
C VAL A 524 32.31 -9.66 -8.50
N ALA A 525 32.77 -10.83 -8.08
CA ALA A 525 32.25 -12.10 -8.56
C ALA A 525 31.05 -12.50 -7.70
N GLY A 526 30.02 -11.64 -7.74
CA GLY A 526 28.66 -12.02 -7.39
C GLY A 526 28.13 -13.11 -8.31
N PHE A 527 26.88 -13.52 -8.12
CA PHE A 527 26.19 -14.49 -8.96
C PHE A 527 26.41 -14.23 -10.47
N ARG A 528 26.46 -15.29 -11.29
CA ARG A 528 26.80 -15.20 -12.73
C ARG A 528 25.68 -14.56 -13.60
N GLY A 529 24.65 -13.97 -13.00
CA GLY A 529 23.54 -13.27 -13.65
C GLY A 529 22.21 -13.35 -12.87
N ASP A 530 21.17 -12.69 -13.38
CA ASP A 530 19.84 -12.45 -12.77
C ASP A 530 18.91 -13.68 -12.72
N THR A 531 19.44 -14.86 -12.38
CA THR A 531 18.61 -16.05 -12.25
C THR A 531 18.16 -16.23 -10.80
N GLU A 532 16.94 -16.70 -10.54
CA GLU A 532 16.40 -16.92 -9.18
C GLU A 532 17.26 -17.90 -8.35
N LYS A 533 17.59 -17.56 -7.09
CA LYS A 533 18.46 -18.34 -6.16
C LYS A 533 17.92 -18.37 -4.74
N GLY A 534 18.43 -19.30 -3.94
CA GLY A 534 17.98 -19.54 -2.58
C GLY A 534 17.05 -20.75 -2.50
N LEU A 535 16.35 -20.88 -1.38
CA LEU A 535 15.41 -21.97 -1.16
C LEU A 535 14.33 -21.95 -2.24
N ALA A 536 13.97 -23.11 -2.80
CA ALA A 536 13.09 -23.22 -3.97
C ALA A 536 11.75 -22.49 -3.82
N ASP A 537 11.18 -22.46 -2.60
CA ASP A 537 9.88 -21.85 -2.32
C ASP A 537 9.94 -20.32 -2.19
N VAL A 538 11.14 -19.75 -2.02
CA VAL A 538 11.38 -18.30 -1.83
C VAL A 538 12.56 -17.81 -2.67
N SER A 539 12.80 -18.44 -3.81
CA SER A 539 13.94 -18.09 -4.65
C SER A 539 13.80 -16.65 -5.15
N GLN A 540 14.87 -15.85 -5.04
CA GLN A 540 14.87 -14.46 -5.50
C GLN A 540 15.90 -14.19 -6.59
N ALA A 541 15.59 -13.21 -7.44
CA ALA A 541 16.56 -12.53 -8.29
C ALA A 541 17.19 -11.32 -7.56
N ASN A 542 18.13 -10.62 -8.22
CA ASN A 542 18.63 -9.31 -7.78
C ASN A 542 19.27 -9.25 -6.38
N TRP A 543 19.94 -10.33 -5.95
CA TRP A 543 20.64 -10.37 -4.68
C TRP A 543 21.66 -9.23 -4.51
N ASN A 544 21.64 -8.60 -3.33
CA ASN A 544 22.58 -7.56 -2.95
C ASN A 544 23.91 -8.18 -2.52
N ASN A 545 24.93 -8.09 -3.38
CA ASN A 545 26.25 -8.64 -3.12
C ASN A 545 27.10 -7.66 -2.32
N VAL A 546 27.43 -8.03 -1.09
CA VAL A 546 28.23 -7.20 -0.18
C VAL A 546 29.63 -7.78 -0.08
N ALA A 547 30.61 -7.09 -0.67
CA ALA A 547 32.02 -7.44 -0.56
C ALA A 547 32.68 -6.65 0.58
N TYR A 548 33.61 -7.26 1.30
CA TYR A 548 34.32 -6.57 2.38
C TYR A 548 35.69 -6.03 1.96
N PHE A 549 35.92 -4.76 2.29
CA PHE A 549 37.20 -4.05 2.21
C PHE A 549 37.83 -3.98 3.61
N THR A 550 38.68 -4.95 3.97
CA THR A 550 39.93 -4.78 4.77
C THR A 550 40.49 -6.16 5.15
N VAL A 551 41.65 -6.50 4.60
CA VAL A 551 42.44 -7.66 5.05
C VAL A 551 42.93 -7.38 6.48
N GLY A 552 42.27 -7.99 7.47
CA GLY A 552 42.58 -7.85 8.89
C GLY A 552 43.14 -9.12 9.54
N GLY A 553 43.86 -9.96 8.79
CA GLY A 553 44.66 -11.04 9.35
C GLY A 553 45.88 -10.50 10.11
N VAL A 554 45.68 -9.99 11.32
CA VAL A 554 46.71 -9.85 12.35
C VAL A 554 46.03 -9.93 13.72
N ASP A 555 46.38 -10.98 14.47
CA ASP A 555 45.98 -11.22 15.88
C ASP A 555 45.68 -9.93 16.65
N GLY A 556 44.42 -9.74 17.08
CA GLY A 556 44.10 -8.86 18.21
C GLY A 556 43.27 -7.59 17.95
N VAL A 557 42.64 -7.40 16.79
CA VAL A 557 41.65 -6.32 16.58
C VAL A 557 40.39 -6.92 15.94
N TYR A 558 39.55 -7.51 16.79
CA TYR A 558 38.51 -8.47 16.43
C TYR A 558 37.12 -7.84 16.35
N ASP A 559 36.98 -6.80 15.53
CA ASP A 559 35.65 -6.25 15.30
C ASP A 559 35.49 -5.72 13.87
N ILE A 560 34.84 -6.53 13.03
CA ILE A 560 34.37 -6.19 11.71
C ILE A 560 33.05 -5.45 11.90
N LEU A 561 33.11 -4.15 11.71
CA LEU A 561 31.95 -3.28 11.52
C LEU A 561 31.65 -3.21 10.02
N GLY A 562 30.50 -3.71 9.61
CA GLY A 562 30.03 -3.60 8.24
C GLY A 562 28.63 -3.01 8.14
N THR A 563 28.36 -2.36 7.03
CA THR A 563 27.04 -1.81 6.68
C THR A 563 26.72 -2.10 5.21
N ALA A 564 25.44 -2.29 4.94
CA ALA A 564 24.87 -2.34 3.60
C ALA A 564 23.59 -1.47 3.61
N GLU A 565 23.47 -0.60 2.61
CA GLU A 565 22.40 0.39 2.49
C GLU A 565 21.89 0.39 1.05
N ASN A 566 20.71 0.99 0.82
CA ASN A 566 20.09 1.07 -0.51
C ASN A 566 19.88 -0.31 -1.15
N LEU A 567 19.41 -1.27 -0.34
CA LEU A 567 19.25 -2.66 -0.76
C LEU A 567 18.13 -2.79 -1.79
N LYS A 568 18.35 -3.62 -2.78
CA LYS A 568 17.37 -3.89 -3.83
C LYS A 568 16.44 -5.03 -3.46
N THR A 569 15.18 -4.90 -3.85
CA THR A 569 14.21 -6.00 -3.83
C THR A 569 14.51 -7.01 -4.95
N SER A 570 13.83 -8.15 -4.88
CA SER A 570 13.78 -9.18 -5.93
C SER A 570 13.31 -8.63 -7.28
N GLU A 571 12.62 -7.49 -7.30
CA GLU A 571 12.15 -6.79 -8.50
C GLU A 571 13.12 -5.67 -8.96
N ASN A 572 14.31 -5.58 -8.36
CA ASN A 572 15.33 -4.57 -8.65
C ASN A 572 14.93 -3.13 -8.25
N VAL A 573 13.99 -2.98 -7.32
CA VAL A 573 13.59 -1.68 -6.73
C VAL A 573 14.53 -1.38 -5.55
N VAL A 574 15.09 -0.18 -5.50
CA VAL A 574 15.96 0.26 -4.39
C VAL A 574 15.09 0.66 -3.19
N THR A 575 15.45 0.20 -1.99
CA THR A 575 14.76 0.52 -0.73
C THR A 575 15.68 1.31 0.21
N ASP A 576 15.14 1.93 1.25
CA ASP A 576 15.90 2.57 2.33
C ASP A 576 16.37 1.59 3.43
N MET A 577 16.15 0.29 3.22
CA MET A 577 16.57 -0.77 4.12
C MET A 577 18.09 -0.78 4.29
N SER A 578 18.53 -0.96 5.53
CA SER A 578 19.95 -1.11 5.86
C SER A 578 20.20 -2.32 6.76
N VAL A 579 21.38 -2.93 6.60
CA VAL A 579 21.87 -3.99 7.48
C VAL A 579 23.24 -3.59 7.99
N SER A 580 23.43 -3.62 9.30
CA SER A 580 24.72 -3.44 9.94
C SER A 580 25.08 -4.66 10.76
N TRP A 581 26.37 -4.97 10.86
CA TRP A 581 26.83 -6.11 11.65
C TRP A 581 28.14 -5.86 12.37
N LEU A 582 28.30 -6.62 13.43
CA LEU A 582 29.46 -6.71 14.30
C LEU A 582 29.91 -8.17 14.34
N ALA A 583 31.09 -8.47 13.84
CA ALA A 583 31.60 -9.84 13.78
C ALA A 583 33.12 -9.91 13.90
N ASP A 584 33.68 -11.11 14.02
CA ASP A 584 35.09 -11.27 14.32
C ASP A 584 35.91 -11.52 13.03
N ASN A 585 35.45 -12.43 12.17
CA ASN A 585 36.18 -12.81 10.96
C ASN A 585 35.27 -13.00 9.75
N THR A 586 35.91 -13.08 8.58
CA THR A 586 35.30 -13.54 7.34
C THR A 586 36.12 -14.67 6.73
N TRP A 587 35.44 -15.71 6.27
CA TRP A 587 36.05 -16.92 5.76
C TRP A 587 35.30 -17.43 4.53
N ALA A 588 35.99 -18.28 3.76
CA ALA A 588 35.36 -19.05 2.69
C ALA A 588 35.10 -20.49 3.18
N ALA A 589 33.92 -21.04 2.87
CA ALA A 589 33.58 -22.43 3.15
C ALA A 589 34.42 -23.42 2.30
N GLY A 590 34.99 -22.92 1.19
CA GLY A 590 35.94 -23.66 0.35
C GLY A 590 35.24 -24.61 -0.61
N ASN A 591 34.13 -24.17 -1.22
CA ASN A 591 33.38 -24.97 -2.18
C ASN A 591 34.19 -25.13 -3.49
N PRO A 592 34.46 -26.36 -3.98
CA PRO A 592 35.51 -26.59 -4.98
C PRO A 592 35.12 -26.26 -6.42
N THR A 593 33.83 -26.13 -6.75
CA THR A 593 33.37 -25.97 -8.15
C THR A 593 32.88 -24.55 -8.45
N LYS A 594 32.16 -23.90 -7.53
CA LYS A 594 31.47 -22.60 -7.69
C LYS A 594 30.79 -22.47 -9.06
N ASP A 595 30.21 -23.60 -9.49
CA ASP A 595 29.69 -23.82 -10.84
C ASP A 595 28.24 -23.34 -10.95
N ASN A 596 27.52 -23.29 -9.83
CA ASN A 596 26.21 -22.64 -9.72
C ASN A 596 26.23 -21.55 -8.63
N ASP A 597 25.19 -20.76 -8.64
CA ASP A 597 25.07 -19.58 -7.78
C ASP A 597 24.62 -19.92 -6.35
N ASP A 598 23.84 -20.98 -6.09
CA ASP A 598 23.58 -21.43 -4.70
C ASP A 598 24.89 -21.85 -4.01
N GLU A 599 25.80 -22.47 -4.77
CA GLU A 599 27.16 -22.77 -4.33
C GLU A 599 27.97 -21.52 -3.98
N ARG A 600 27.71 -20.39 -4.66
CA ARG A 600 28.36 -19.09 -4.41
C ARG A 600 27.75 -18.36 -3.22
N LEU A 601 26.43 -18.47 -3.02
CA LEU A 601 25.74 -17.92 -1.85
C LEU A 601 26.32 -18.56 -0.58
N MET A 602 26.55 -19.88 -0.63
CA MET A 602 27.06 -20.65 0.50
C MET A 602 28.60 -20.72 0.60
N ASP A 603 29.34 -19.84 -0.09
CA ASP A 603 30.82 -19.86 -0.07
C ASP A 603 31.42 -18.82 0.87
N GLY A 604 31.04 -17.55 0.77
CA GLY A 604 31.52 -16.50 1.67
C GLY A 604 30.68 -16.43 2.94
N TYR A 605 31.30 -16.25 4.11
CA TYR A 605 30.56 -16.01 5.35
C TYR A 605 31.31 -15.12 6.34
N VAL A 606 30.53 -14.51 7.24
CA VAL A 606 31.01 -13.72 8.37
C VAL A 606 30.72 -14.49 9.66
N ASP A 607 31.74 -14.70 10.49
CA ASP A 607 31.63 -15.50 11.73
C ASP A 607 32.19 -14.83 12.98
N ASN A 608 31.96 -15.50 14.10
CA ASN A 608 32.48 -15.20 15.41
C ASN A 608 33.73 -16.06 15.72
N SER A 609 34.58 -15.63 16.66
CA SER A 609 35.76 -16.39 17.09
C SER A 609 35.64 -16.87 18.54
N THR A 610 36.75 -17.30 19.13
CA THR A 610 36.83 -17.56 20.57
C THR A 610 36.90 -16.29 21.41
N ASP A 611 37.34 -15.17 20.81
CA ASP A 611 37.54 -13.89 21.50
C ASP A 611 36.26 -13.03 21.47
N LEU A 612 35.53 -13.03 20.34
CA LEU A 612 34.15 -12.57 20.25
C LEU A 612 33.27 -13.78 19.91
N THR A 613 32.54 -14.33 20.89
CA THR A 613 31.75 -15.56 20.72
C THR A 613 30.38 -15.35 20.08
N THR A 614 30.02 -14.10 19.80
CA THR A 614 28.71 -13.67 19.33
C THR A 614 28.89 -12.63 18.24
N SER A 615 28.34 -12.89 17.05
CA SER A 615 28.16 -11.87 16.01
C SER A 615 26.80 -11.23 16.16
N TYR A 616 26.70 -9.92 15.90
CA TYR A 616 25.47 -9.14 15.99
C TYR A 616 25.09 -8.63 14.61
N PHE A 617 23.80 -8.67 14.30
CA PHE A 617 23.23 -8.14 13.07
C PHE A 617 22.02 -7.29 13.42
N THR A 618 21.98 -6.08 12.89
CA THR A 618 20.88 -5.13 13.04
C THR A 618 20.35 -4.77 11.67
N LEU A 619 19.08 -5.05 11.42
CA LEU A 619 18.35 -4.71 10.21
C LEU A 619 17.45 -3.52 10.54
N ASN A 620 17.51 -2.45 9.75
CA ASN A 620 16.67 -1.27 9.92
C ASN A 620 15.92 -0.93 8.63
N ASN A 621 14.79 -0.24 8.78
CA ASN A 621 13.92 0.19 7.67
C ASN A 621 13.51 -0.98 6.76
N ILE A 622 13.06 -2.09 7.35
CA ILE A 622 12.55 -3.21 6.56
C ILE A 622 11.29 -2.75 5.83
N PRO A 623 11.21 -2.90 4.49
CA PRO A 623 10.17 -2.30 3.66
C PRO A 623 8.82 -3.04 3.70
N PHE A 624 8.71 -4.06 4.54
CA PHE A 624 7.54 -4.93 4.64
C PHE A 624 6.90 -4.81 6.01
N THR A 625 5.57 -4.70 6.04
CA THR A 625 4.76 -4.65 7.26
C THR A 625 4.67 -6.00 7.96
N GLY A 626 4.82 -7.10 7.19
CA GLY A 626 4.98 -8.46 7.66
C GLY A 626 5.97 -9.23 6.78
N TYR A 627 6.89 -9.97 7.40
CA TYR A 627 7.88 -10.75 6.68
C TYR A 627 8.37 -12.00 7.43
N ASP A 628 8.92 -12.94 6.67
CA ASP A 628 9.74 -14.04 7.18
C ASP A 628 11.23 -13.71 6.99
N LEU A 629 12.06 -14.06 7.97
CA LEU A 629 13.51 -13.88 7.93
C LEU A 629 14.21 -15.22 7.76
N TYR A 630 14.90 -15.35 6.63
CA TYR A 630 15.79 -16.46 6.30
C TYR A 630 17.23 -16.05 6.56
N ILE A 631 17.95 -16.87 7.32
CA ILE A 631 19.38 -16.69 7.62
C ILE A 631 20.12 -17.92 7.11
N TYR A 632 20.96 -17.74 6.10
CA TYR A 632 21.79 -18.80 5.54
C TYR A 632 23.05 -18.95 6.36
N VAL A 633 23.27 -20.14 6.91
CA VAL A 633 24.30 -20.39 7.93
C VAL A 633 25.21 -21.55 7.56
N GLY A 634 26.47 -21.48 7.99
CA GLY A 634 27.47 -22.47 7.61
C GLY A 634 28.87 -22.15 8.12
N SER A 635 29.85 -22.92 7.64
CA SER A 635 31.27 -22.77 7.96
C SER A 635 32.19 -23.54 6.99
N ASP A 636 33.51 -23.36 7.13
CA ASP A 636 34.58 -24.10 6.44
C ASP A 636 34.74 -25.57 6.90
N GLY A 637 33.99 -26.00 7.90
CA GLY A 637 34.03 -27.37 8.40
C GLY A 637 32.65 -27.89 8.83
N ASN A 638 32.48 -29.21 8.74
CA ASN A 638 31.24 -29.90 9.11
C ASN A 638 31.24 -30.35 10.57
N GLY A 639 30.06 -30.51 11.16
CA GLY A 639 29.88 -31.03 12.51
C GLY A 639 30.09 -30.00 13.62
N ARG A 640 30.13 -28.70 13.30
CA ARG A 640 30.25 -27.61 14.26
C ARG A 640 28.85 -27.13 14.63
N VAL A 641 28.62 -26.87 15.92
CA VAL A 641 27.32 -26.42 16.40
C VAL A 641 27.40 -24.94 16.77
N SER A 642 26.39 -24.19 16.34
CA SER A 642 26.10 -22.81 16.72
C SER A 642 24.58 -22.61 16.76
N TYR A 643 24.13 -21.44 17.21
CA TYR A 643 22.71 -21.09 17.21
C TYR A 643 22.49 -19.62 16.90
N THR A 644 21.34 -19.30 16.29
CA THR A 644 20.86 -17.92 16.19
C THR A 644 19.92 -17.60 17.35
N ARG A 645 19.84 -16.32 17.69
CA ARG A 645 18.82 -15.76 18.59
C ARG A 645 18.27 -14.46 18.01
N LEU A 646 16.96 -14.31 18.02
CA LEU A 646 16.27 -13.07 17.68
C LEU A 646 16.18 -12.17 18.93
N GLY A 647 16.69 -10.95 18.83
CA GLY A 647 16.80 -9.99 19.93
C GLY A 647 17.49 -10.59 21.16
N GLU A 648 16.88 -10.39 22.32
CA GLU A 648 17.33 -10.96 23.59
C GLU A 648 16.57 -12.25 24.00
N ASP A 649 15.62 -12.72 23.18
CA ASP A 649 14.72 -13.82 23.56
C ASP A 649 15.36 -15.19 23.36
N SER A 650 15.75 -15.83 24.46
CA SER A 650 16.29 -17.21 24.45
C SER A 650 15.30 -18.28 23.96
N SER A 651 13.99 -18.01 23.89
CA SER A 651 13.01 -18.96 23.34
C SER A 651 13.11 -19.08 21.81
N SER A 652 13.62 -18.03 21.17
CA SER A 652 13.89 -17.96 19.72
C SER A 652 15.16 -18.73 19.30
N ASP A 653 15.92 -19.28 20.25
CA ASP A 653 17.16 -20.01 19.98
C ASP A 653 16.89 -21.13 18.97
N THR A 654 17.67 -21.15 17.89
CA THR A 654 17.62 -22.22 16.90
C THR A 654 19.02 -22.72 16.62
N TYR A 655 19.31 -23.95 17.05
CA TYR A 655 20.61 -24.58 16.96
C TYR A 655 20.75 -25.31 15.62
N PHE A 656 21.94 -25.22 15.03
CA PHE A 656 22.26 -25.87 13.77
C PHE A 656 23.63 -26.54 13.85
N GLU A 657 23.79 -27.64 13.10
CA GLU A 657 25.09 -28.29 12.88
C GLU A 657 25.53 -28.01 11.45
N THR A 658 26.74 -27.46 11.27
CA THR A 658 27.26 -27.06 9.96
C THR A 658 27.47 -28.27 9.05
N ASN A 659 27.06 -28.14 7.79
CA ASN A 659 27.21 -29.17 6.76
C ASN A 659 27.73 -28.62 5.41
N THR A 660 28.17 -27.36 5.40
CA THR A 660 28.53 -26.59 4.21
C THR A 660 30.01 -26.70 3.83
N GLY A 661 30.85 -27.31 4.67
CA GLY A 661 32.29 -27.42 4.44
C GLY A 661 32.62 -28.43 3.35
N GLN A 662 33.26 -27.97 2.26
CA GLN A 662 33.75 -28.76 1.13
C GLN A 662 32.72 -29.66 0.41
N GLY A 663 31.42 -29.36 0.56
CA GLY A 663 30.33 -30.09 -0.08
C GLY A 663 29.73 -29.29 -1.25
N ALA A 664 29.56 -29.94 -2.40
CA ALA A 664 28.91 -29.31 -3.56
C ALA A 664 27.44 -29.02 -3.24
N PHE A 665 27.07 -27.74 -3.21
CA PHE A 665 25.68 -27.30 -3.32
C PHE A 665 25.31 -27.46 -4.80
N THR A 666 24.39 -28.35 -5.10
CA THR A 666 23.98 -28.72 -6.47
C THR A 666 22.71 -28.01 -6.93
N GLY A 667 21.97 -27.40 -5.99
CA GLY A 667 20.85 -26.51 -6.28
C GLY A 667 19.92 -26.29 -5.07
N PRO A 668 18.70 -25.78 -5.30
CA PRO A 668 17.74 -25.41 -4.25
C PRO A 668 17.27 -26.55 -3.33
N ASP A 669 17.44 -27.82 -3.75
CA ASP A 669 17.06 -28.98 -2.95
C ASP A 669 18.04 -29.28 -1.80
N ASP A 670 19.21 -28.62 -1.78
CA ASP A 670 20.24 -28.85 -0.77
C ASP A 670 20.05 -27.97 0.49
N TYR A 671 19.07 -27.06 0.50
CA TYR A 671 18.73 -26.26 1.68
C TYR A 671 17.96 -27.12 2.71
N VAL A 672 18.44 -27.11 3.95
CA VAL A 672 17.88 -27.86 5.09
C VAL A 672 17.69 -26.92 6.28
N ARG A 673 16.44 -26.80 6.72
CA ARG A 673 16.03 -25.95 7.86
C ARG A 673 16.60 -26.49 9.16
N ALA A 674 17.12 -25.61 10.00
CA ALA A 674 17.42 -25.93 11.38
C ALA A 674 16.15 -25.85 12.25
N GLU A 675 15.86 -26.89 13.03
CA GLU A 675 14.70 -26.96 13.92
C GLU A 675 15.08 -27.22 15.39
N ALA A 676 16.36 -27.51 15.67
CA ALA A 676 16.81 -27.95 16.98
C ALA A 676 16.76 -26.81 18.01
N LYS A 677 16.30 -27.11 19.22
CA LYS A 677 16.23 -26.15 20.35
C LYS A 677 17.32 -26.37 21.39
N SER A 678 18.18 -27.37 21.17
CA SER A 678 19.34 -27.64 22.02
C SER A 678 20.46 -28.33 21.23
N ILE A 679 21.69 -28.25 21.75
CA ILE A 679 22.87 -28.90 21.16
C ILE A 679 22.65 -30.40 20.92
N GLY A 680 21.93 -31.08 21.82
CA GLY A 680 21.71 -32.54 21.74
C GLY A 680 20.73 -33.00 20.66
N GLU A 681 20.00 -32.07 20.05
CA GLU A 681 18.98 -32.32 19.03
C GLU A 681 19.42 -31.87 17.64
N THR A 682 20.63 -31.31 17.53
CA THR A 682 21.14 -30.74 16.27
C THR A 682 21.30 -31.77 15.17
N ALA A 683 21.04 -31.32 13.95
CA ALA A 683 21.25 -32.07 12.72
C ALA A 683 21.90 -31.15 11.67
N PRO A 684 22.63 -31.74 10.69
CA PRO A 684 23.15 -31.03 9.53
C PRO A 684 22.10 -30.12 8.88
N SER A 685 22.31 -28.81 8.94
CA SER A 685 21.39 -27.77 8.45
C SER A 685 22.16 -26.54 8.00
N ASN A 686 21.55 -25.73 7.13
CA ASN A 686 22.22 -24.62 6.45
C ASN A 686 21.35 -23.36 6.28
N PHE A 687 20.12 -23.36 6.79
CA PHE A 687 19.38 -22.12 6.98
C PHE A 687 18.50 -22.15 8.24
N ILE A 688 18.18 -20.96 8.73
CA ILE A 688 17.27 -20.71 9.83
C ILE A 688 16.13 -19.84 9.32
N LEU A 689 14.92 -20.10 9.82
CA LEU A 689 13.71 -19.39 9.46
C LEU A 689 13.00 -18.89 10.72
N TYR A 690 12.88 -17.57 10.82
CA TYR A 690 11.99 -16.88 11.75
C TYR A 690 10.77 -16.39 10.98
N GLU A 691 9.60 -16.89 11.36
CA GLU A 691 8.35 -16.65 10.64
C GLU A 691 7.54 -15.57 11.35
N GLY A 692 6.77 -14.76 10.61
CA GLY A 692 5.76 -13.90 11.23
C GLY A 692 6.29 -12.61 11.86
N LEU A 693 7.39 -12.05 11.35
CA LEU A 693 8.00 -10.86 11.92
C LEU A 693 7.31 -9.57 11.44
N LEU A 694 7.20 -8.58 12.33
CA LEU A 694 6.41 -7.36 12.11
C LEU A 694 7.20 -6.06 12.35
N SER A 695 8.35 -6.14 13.03
CA SER A 695 9.09 -4.94 13.39
C SER A 695 9.89 -4.43 12.19
N PRO A 696 9.81 -3.14 11.84
CA PRO A 696 10.63 -2.57 10.77
C PRO A 696 12.12 -2.55 11.13
N ASN A 697 12.46 -2.77 12.40
CA ASN A 697 13.83 -2.86 12.90
C ASN A 697 13.99 -4.09 13.78
N ILE A 698 14.95 -4.96 13.45
CA ILE A 698 15.21 -6.16 14.25
C ILE A 698 16.70 -6.37 14.46
N GLU A 699 17.01 -7.10 15.53
CA GLU A 699 18.35 -7.58 15.80
C GLU A 699 18.34 -9.09 15.90
N PHE A 700 19.38 -9.74 15.39
CA PHE A 700 19.64 -11.13 15.69
C PHE A 700 21.12 -11.36 15.92
N THR A 701 21.44 -12.45 16.61
CA THR A 701 22.81 -12.84 16.92
C THR A 701 23.12 -14.23 16.42
N VAL A 702 24.39 -14.49 16.08
CA VAL A 702 24.93 -15.82 15.83
C VAL A 702 25.94 -16.16 16.91
N ASN A 703 25.65 -17.21 17.68
CA ASN A 703 26.37 -17.56 18.89
C ASN A 703 27.09 -18.89 18.73
N ARG A 704 28.37 -18.89 19.10
CA ARG A 704 29.24 -20.07 19.06
C ARG A 704 28.84 -21.07 20.13
N ALA A 705 28.63 -22.35 19.78
CA ALA A 705 28.43 -23.42 20.76
C ALA A 705 29.63 -24.37 20.87
N THR A 706 29.99 -25.08 19.79
CA THR A 706 31.11 -26.05 19.80
C THR A 706 32.22 -25.73 18.79
N GLY A 707 31.94 -24.90 17.79
CA GLY A 707 32.88 -24.51 16.74
C GLY A 707 32.40 -23.23 16.04
N ASN A 708 33.23 -22.69 15.14
CA ASN A 708 32.83 -21.52 14.36
C ASN A 708 31.73 -21.88 13.38
N ALA A 709 30.79 -20.96 13.22
CA ALA A 709 29.82 -20.91 12.16
C ALA A 709 29.40 -19.45 11.98
N GLY A 710 29.00 -19.09 10.77
CA GLY A 710 28.69 -17.73 10.39
C GLY A 710 27.52 -17.62 9.43
N VAL A 711 27.26 -16.39 9.00
CA VAL A 711 26.19 -16.02 8.08
C VAL A 711 26.76 -15.92 6.67
N HIS A 712 26.19 -16.70 5.76
CA HIS A 712 26.44 -16.67 4.33
C HIS A 712 25.58 -15.60 3.63
N GLY A 713 24.32 -15.47 4.06
CA GLY A 713 23.40 -14.50 3.51
C GLY A 713 22.17 -14.33 4.40
N ILE A 714 21.41 -13.28 4.11
CA ILE A 714 20.17 -12.93 4.78
C ILE A 714 19.13 -12.67 3.71
N GLN A 715 17.91 -13.17 3.87
CA GLN A 715 16.79 -12.85 3.00
C GLN A 715 15.56 -12.54 3.84
N VAL A 716 14.94 -11.40 3.57
CA VAL A 716 13.69 -10.93 4.14
C VAL A 716 12.63 -11.11 3.06
N VAL A 717 11.64 -11.96 3.34
CA VAL A 717 10.61 -12.32 2.36
C VAL A 717 9.29 -11.74 2.85
N GLU A 718 8.69 -10.86 2.05
CA GLU A 718 7.38 -10.30 2.35
C GLU A 718 6.36 -11.43 2.51
N ARG A 719 5.59 -11.32 3.59
CA ARG A 719 4.42 -12.15 3.79
C ARG A 719 3.21 -11.24 3.86
N THR A 720 2.38 -11.31 2.83
CA THR A 720 1.08 -10.63 2.80
C THR A 720 0.02 -11.35 3.64
N ASP A 721 0.37 -12.46 4.27
CA ASP A 721 -0.49 -13.32 5.10
C ASP A 721 -0.07 -13.35 6.59
N ILE A 722 0.85 -12.48 7.06
CA ILE A 722 1.12 -12.35 8.50
C ILE A 722 0.05 -11.46 9.14
N PRO A 723 -0.52 -11.88 10.27
CA PRO A 723 -1.57 -11.15 10.96
C PRO A 723 -1.14 -9.83 11.60
N PHE A 724 -1.99 -8.79 11.45
CA PHE A 724 -1.88 -7.47 12.10
C PHE A 724 -2.53 -7.41 13.50
N LEU A 725 -3.11 -8.52 13.99
CA LEU A 725 -3.72 -8.64 15.32
C LEU A 725 -3.52 -10.05 15.92
N SER A 726 -3.24 -10.13 17.23
CA SER A 726 -3.05 -11.40 17.95
C SER A 726 -4.14 -11.65 19.00
N LEU A 727 -4.56 -12.91 19.13
CA LEU A 727 -5.44 -13.40 20.17
C LEU A 727 -4.62 -14.24 21.15
N VAL A 728 -4.36 -13.71 22.35
CA VAL A 728 -3.63 -14.40 23.41
C VAL A 728 -4.63 -15.11 24.32
N VAL A 729 -4.50 -16.42 24.46
CA VAL A 729 -5.43 -17.31 25.17
C VAL A 729 -4.73 -18.00 26.34
N ASP A 730 -5.29 -17.84 27.52
CA ASP A 730 -4.84 -18.52 28.72
C ASP A 730 -5.45 -19.92 28.83
N ARG A 731 -4.61 -20.95 28.72
CA ARG A 731 -5.02 -22.36 28.73
C ARG A 731 -5.61 -22.81 30.07
N VAL A 732 -5.22 -22.15 31.16
CA VAL A 732 -5.58 -22.51 32.54
C VAL A 732 -6.88 -21.84 32.95
N THR A 733 -6.99 -20.56 32.65
CA THR A 733 -8.12 -19.74 33.11
C THR A 733 -9.22 -19.59 32.05
N GLY A 734 -8.90 -19.81 30.77
CA GLY A 734 -9.82 -19.68 29.65
C GLY A 734 -10.02 -18.23 29.16
N TYR A 735 -9.34 -17.26 29.79
CA TYR A 735 -9.38 -15.86 29.36
C TYR A 735 -8.66 -15.68 28.02
N ALA A 736 -9.17 -14.77 27.20
CA ALA A 736 -8.45 -14.33 26.01
C ALA A 736 -8.40 -12.80 25.91
N GLU A 737 -7.30 -12.31 25.36
CA GLU A 737 -7.06 -10.91 25.03
C GLU A 737 -6.76 -10.77 23.54
N LEU A 738 -7.44 -9.84 22.91
CA LEU A 738 -7.12 -9.35 21.59
C LEU A 738 -6.03 -8.26 21.74
N ARG A 739 -4.90 -8.39 21.06
CA ARG A 739 -3.76 -7.47 21.18
C ARG A 739 -3.35 -6.93 19.82
N ASN A 740 -3.06 -5.63 19.77
CA ASN A 740 -2.33 -5.05 18.68
C ASN A 740 -0.83 -5.14 18.98
N GLU A 741 -0.20 -6.17 18.43
CA GLU A 741 1.25 -6.38 18.48
C GLU A 741 1.91 -6.00 17.14
N SER A 742 1.20 -5.26 16.28
CA SER A 742 1.72 -4.77 15.00
C SER A 742 2.71 -3.61 15.18
N GLY A 743 3.37 -3.21 14.09
CA GLY A 743 4.26 -2.05 14.06
C GLY A 743 3.55 -0.68 14.07
N GLY A 744 2.21 -0.64 14.13
CA GLY A 744 1.41 0.58 14.06
C GLY A 744 0.05 0.45 14.74
N ASP A 745 -0.79 1.48 14.62
CA ASP A 745 -2.17 1.43 15.10
C ASP A 745 -3.03 0.62 14.10
N VAL A 746 -4.02 -0.14 14.59
CA VAL A 746 -4.93 -0.91 13.74
C VAL A 746 -6.34 -0.33 13.84
N ASP A 747 -6.92 0.00 12.69
CA ASP A 747 -8.27 0.57 12.62
C ASP A 747 -9.30 -0.55 12.42
N LEU A 748 -9.82 -1.07 13.52
CA LEU A 748 -10.58 -2.33 13.57
C LEU A 748 -12.08 -2.07 13.46
N ASP A 749 -12.76 -2.70 12.51
CA ASP A 749 -14.22 -2.60 12.33
C ASP A 749 -14.93 -3.97 12.34
N LEU A 750 -14.20 -5.08 12.28
CA LEU A 750 -14.75 -6.42 12.48
C LEU A 750 -13.68 -7.36 13.05
N TYR A 751 -14.11 -8.26 13.93
CA TYR A 751 -13.32 -9.44 14.25
C TYR A 751 -14.22 -10.66 14.47
N GLN A 752 -13.69 -11.84 14.14
CA GLN A 752 -14.34 -13.11 14.36
C GLN A 752 -13.34 -14.15 14.85
N ILE A 753 -13.76 -14.96 15.81
CA ILE A 753 -12.97 -16.04 16.38
C ILE A 753 -13.69 -17.35 16.12
N GLY A 754 -13.08 -18.18 15.29
CA GLY A 754 -13.55 -19.51 14.91
C GLY A 754 -12.97 -20.60 15.82
N SER A 755 -13.71 -21.69 15.99
CA SER A 755 -13.21 -22.93 16.59
C SER A 755 -13.73 -24.15 15.84
N PRO A 756 -12.90 -24.77 14.98
CA PRO A 756 -13.24 -26.01 14.30
C PRO A 756 -13.65 -27.14 15.27
N ASP A 757 -13.04 -27.18 16.46
CA ASP A 757 -13.24 -28.22 17.49
C ASP A 757 -14.22 -27.83 18.61
N GLU A 758 -14.99 -26.76 18.44
CA GLU A 758 -16.03 -26.33 19.38
C GLU A 758 -15.51 -25.95 20.79
N ALA A 759 -14.31 -25.36 20.88
CA ALA A 759 -13.66 -25.01 22.14
C ALA A 759 -14.09 -23.65 22.73
N LEU A 760 -14.95 -22.88 22.04
CA LEU A 760 -15.41 -21.58 22.53
C LEU A 760 -16.50 -21.70 23.60
N THR A 761 -16.56 -20.73 24.51
CA THR A 761 -17.56 -20.62 25.60
C THR A 761 -18.41 -19.34 25.45
N PRO A 762 -19.46 -19.38 24.61
CA PRO A 762 -20.23 -18.18 24.21
C PRO A 762 -20.90 -17.43 25.34
N SER A 763 -21.29 -18.13 26.41
CA SER A 763 -21.92 -17.53 27.58
C SER A 763 -20.99 -16.65 28.42
N SER A 764 -19.69 -16.75 28.17
CA SER A 764 -18.63 -16.05 28.89
C SER A 764 -17.88 -15.05 27.99
N PHE A 765 -18.40 -14.80 26.80
CA PHE A 765 -17.89 -13.79 25.88
C PHE A 765 -18.25 -12.40 26.36
N TYR A 766 -17.23 -11.59 26.66
CA TYR A 766 -17.34 -10.19 27.05
C TYR A 766 -17.08 -9.32 25.82
N SER A 767 -18.15 -9.10 25.06
CA SER A 767 -18.11 -8.41 23.77
C SER A 767 -17.78 -6.92 23.91
N LEU A 768 -17.16 -6.30 22.91
CA LEU A 768 -16.91 -4.86 22.84
C LEU A 768 -18.23 -4.06 22.90
N GLU A 769 -19.33 -4.61 22.36
CA GLU A 769 -20.68 -4.08 22.54
C GLU A 769 -21.05 -3.94 24.03
N GLN A 770 -20.69 -4.95 24.85
CA GLN A 770 -20.98 -4.96 26.29
C GLN A 770 -20.03 -4.09 27.10
N GLN A 771 -18.80 -3.91 26.59
CA GLN A 771 -17.73 -3.12 27.20
C GLN A 771 -17.93 -1.61 27.03
N ASP A 772 -18.81 -1.21 26.11
CA ASP A 772 -19.00 0.19 25.73
C ASP A 772 -17.67 0.85 25.27
N TYR A 773 -16.87 0.08 24.51
CA TYR A 773 -15.47 0.39 24.19
C TYR A 773 -15.28 1.80 23.60
N GLU A 774 -16.30 2.37 22.93
CA GLU A 774 -16.30 3.76 22.43
C GLU A 774 -17.63 4.55 22.61
N GLN A 775 -18.35 4.38 23.73
CA GLN A 775 -19.66 5.06 23.97
C GLN A 775 -20.71 4.76 22.87
N ASN A 776 -21.08 3.48 22.82
CA ASN A 776 -21.93 2.83 21.84
C ASN A 776 -23.31 3.51 21.70
N GLY A 777 -23.73 3.62 20.44
CA GLY A 777 -25.10 3.89 20.04
C GLY A 777 -26.07 2.79 20.47
N THR A 778 -27.31 2.84 19.96
CA THR A 778 -28.33 1.83 20.31
C THR A 778 -28.03 0.51 19.60
N ALA A 779 -28.05 -0.62 20.32
CA ALA A 779 -27.84 -1.95 19.72
C ALA A 779 -28.69 -2.16 18.44
N GLY A 780 -28.04 -2.62 17.38
CA GLY A 780 -28.57 -2.76 16.02
C GLY A 780 -28.57 -1.47 15.19
N SER A 781 -27.92 -0.38 15.65
CA SER A 781 -27.78 0.86 14.89
C SER A 781 -26.53 0.88 14.02
N GLY A 782 -25.53 0.04 14.31
CA GLY A 782 -24.24 0.03 13.61
C GLY A 782 -23.30 1.18 14.01
N ASN A 783 -23.74 2.07 14.90
CA ASN A 783 -22.92 3.13 15.49
C ASN A 783 -22.32 2.63 16.81
N GLY A 784 -21.27 1.82 16.71
CA GLY A 784 -20.60 1.11 17.80
C GLY A 784 -20.41 -0.37 17.46
N TRP A 785 -19.71 -1.09 18.33
CA TRP A 785 -19.51 -2.54 18.20
C TRP A 785 -20.82 -3.31 18.41
N GLU A 786 -21.09 -4.28 17.53
CA GLU A 786 -22.32 -5.08 17.55
C GLU A 786 -22.00 -6.58 17.41
N VAL A 787 -22.61 -7.45 18.22
CA VAL A 787 -22.44 -8.90 18.12
C VAL A 787 -23.09 -9.45 16.84
N MET A 788 -22.28 -10.14 16.04
CA MET A 788 -22.69 -10.70 14.76
C MET A 788 -23.34 -12.08 14.94
N GLY A 789 -24.66 -12.13 14.77
CA GLY A 789 -25.44 -13.37 14.88
C GLY A 789 -25.56 -13.87 16.33
N THR A 790 -25.71 -15.17 16.51
CA THR A 790 -25.77 -15.78 17.86
C THR A 790 -24.43 -16.45 18.17
N PRO A 791 -23.67 -15.96 19.18
CA PRO A 791 -22.44 -16.59 19.64
C PRO A 791 -22.61 -18.09 19.88
N SER A 792 -21.68 -18.89 19.38
CA SER A 792 -21.74 -20.36 19.42
C SER A 792 -20.37 -20.95 19.76
N THR A 793 -20.33 -22.24 20.14
CA THR A 793 -19.07 -22.92 20.44
C THR A 793 -18.10 -22.96 19.26
N LYS A 794 -18.56 -22.64 18.04
CA LYS A 794 -17.76 -22.59 16.80
C LYS A 794 -17.35 -21.21 16.35
N LEU A 795 -18.09 -20.19 16.74
CA LEU A 795 -17.92 -18.84 16.20
C LEU A 795 -18.48 -17.81 17.17
N ILE A 796 -17.65 -16.83 17.47
CA ILE A 796 -18.04 -15.54 18.04
C ILE A 796 -17.51 -14.44 17.12
N ALA A 797 -18.26 -13.36 16.94
CA ALA A 797 -17.87 -12.29 16.04
C ALA A 797 -18.56 -10.98 16.45
N GLU A 798 -17.91 -9.86 16.20
CA GLU A 798 -18.47 -8.52 16.32
C GLU A 798 -18.06 -7.66 15.12
N SER A 799 -18.88 -6.64 14.82
CA SER A 799 -18.57 -5.64 13.81
C SER A 799 -19.05 -4.25 14.23
N PHE A 800 -18.28 -3.23 13.88
CA PHE A 800 -18.64 -1.83 13.89
C PHE A 800 -19.05 -1.43 12.46
N LEU A 801 -20.34 -1.57 12.13
CA LEU A 801 -20.81 -1.50 10.74
C LEU A 801 -20.73 -0.11 10.07
N GLN A 802 -20.66 0.98 10.84
CA GLN A 802 -20.63 2.36 10.33
C GLN A 802 -19.38 3.13 10.78
N GLY A 803 -18.36 2.43 11.23
CA GLY A 803 -17.15 3.05 11.75
C GLY A 803 -16.10 2.00 12.07
N SER A 804 -15.14 2.38 12.89
CA SER A 804 -14.03 1.56 13.28
C SER A 804 -13.52 2.07 14.62
N SER A 805 -12.78 1.23 15.34
CA SER A 805 -12.09 1.63 16.55
C SER A 805 -10.59 1.49 16.35
N LEU A 806 -9.88 2.57 16.63
CA LEU A 806 -8.43 2.58 16.54
C LEU A 806 -7.84 1.84 17.75
N LEU A 807 -7.37 0.62 17.53
CA LEU A 807 -6.61 -0.13 18.51
C LEU A 807 -5.14 0.27 18.39
N SER A 808 -4.66 1.15 19.28
CA SER A 808 -3.28 1.64 19.21
C SER A 808 -2.22 0.55 19.40
N ILE A 809 -1.01 0.79 18.90
CA ILE A 809 0.13 -0.11 19.07
C ILE A 809 0.34 -0.49 20.56
N GLY A 810 0.44 -1.79 20.83
CA GLY A 810 0.61 -2.34 22.18
C GLY A 810 -0.65 -2.33 23.05
N ALA A 811 -1.79 -1.87 22.54
CA ALA A 811 -3.06 -1.95 23.25
C ALA A 811 -3.62 -3.39 23.26
N SER A 812 -4.42 -3.70 24.29
CA SER A 812 -5.11 -4.98 24.41
C SER A 812 -6.55 -4.82 24.88
N ILE A 813 -7.42 -5.73 24.45
CA ILE A 813 -8.84 -5.82 24.79
C ILE A 813 -9.13 -7.21 25.35
N ASN A 814 -9.67 -7.28 26.56
CA ASN A 814 -10.04 -8.56 27.17
C ASN A 814 -11.41 -9.02 26.67
N LEU A 815 -11.50 -10.22 26.11
CA LEU A 815 -12.74 -10.77 25.56
C LEU A 815 -13.48 -11.69 26.54
N GLY A 816 -12.99 -11.79 27.78
CA GLY A 816 -13.52 -12.68 28.80
C GLY A 816 -13.04 -14.12 28.66
N GLN A 817 -13.71 -15.05 29.34
CA GLN A 817 -13.37 -16.47 29.33
C GLN A 817 -13.95 -17.15 28.08
N ILE A 818 -13.46 -16.81 26.90
CA ILE A 818 -14.00 -17.35 25.63
C ILE A 818 -13.48 -18.74 25.29
N PHE A 819 -12.47 -19.25 25.99
CA PHE A 819 -11.89 -20.56 25.75
C PHE A 819 -12.23 -21.54 26.88
N ALA A 820 -12.68 -22.75 26.54
CA ALA A 820 -12.88 -23.82 27.50
C ALA A 820 -11.53 -24.35 28.01
N PRO A 821 -11.20 -24.27 29.32
CA PRO A 821 -9.93 -24.77 29.84
C PRO A 821 -9.70 -26.25 29.52
N GLY A 822 -8.55 -26.55 28.91
CA GLY A 822 -8.22 -27.90 28.39
C GLY A 822 -8.92 -28.29 27.08
N GLY A 823 -9.55 -27.33 26.39
CA GLY A 823 -10.07 -27.48 25.03
C GLY A 823 -8.97 -27.65 23.98
N ALA A 824 -9.36 -27.95 22.74
CA ALA A 824 -8.40 -28.06 21.63
C ALA A 824 -7.88 -26.67 21.25
N GLU A 825 -6.55 -26.54 21.14
CA GLU A 825 -5.84 -25.31 20.79
C GLU A 825 -5.90 -25.04 19.27
N THR A 826 -7.12 -24.94 18.74
CA THR A 826 -7.41 -24.79 17.30
C THR A 826 -8.25 -23.55 17.00
N LEU A 827 -8.30 -22.58 17.90
CA LEU A 827 -8.93 -21.30 17.61
C LEU A 827 -8.23 -20.62 16.43
N GLU A 828 -9.04 -19.91 15.65
CA GLU A 828 -8.63 -19.09 14.53
C GLU A 828 -9.23 -17.70 14.75
N ILE A 829 -8.51 -16.65 14.38
CA ILE A 829 -9.06 -15.29 14.37
C ILE A 829 -8.94 -14.71 12.97
N LEU A 830 -9.98 -13.99 12.56
CA LEU A 830 -10.00 -13.18 11.35
C LEU A 830 -10.53 -11.80 11.76
N PHE A 831 -10.01 -10.74 11.17
CA PHE A 831 -10.44 -9.38 11.44
C PHE A 831 -10.46 -8.57 10.15
N HIS A 832 -11.01 -7.37 10.21
CA HIS A 832 -11.11 -6.47 9.08
C HIS A 832 -10.58 -5.10 9.52
N GLU A 833 -9.79 -4.49 8.66
CA GLU A 833 -9.43 -3.09 8.77
C GLU A 833 -10.30 -2.30 7.78
N VAL A 834 -10.38 -0.99 7.93
CA VAL A 834 -11.24 -0.11 7.09
C VAL A 834 -10.97 -0.24 5.57
N ASP A 835 -9.88 -0.92 5.18
CA ASP A 835 -9.46 -1.19 3.81
C ASP A 835 -10.27 -2.24 3.03
N GLY A 836 -11.22 -2.95 3.68
CA GLY A 836 -12.15 -3.84 2.98
C GLY A 836 -11.74 -5.32 2.94
N VAL A 837 -10.60 -5.71 3.54
CA VAL A 837 -10.05 -7.07 3.44
C VAL A 837 -10.13 -7.81 4.78
N LEU A 838 -10.61 -9.06 4.73
CA LEU A 838 -10.66 -9.93 5.90
C LEU A 838 -9.30 -10.59 6.14
N ASN A 839 -8.56 -10.06 7.10
CA ASN A 839 -7.19 -10.43 7.44
C ASN A 839 -7.18 -11.57 8.49
N PRO A 840 -6.34 -12.61 8.34
CA PRO A 840 -6.12 -13.57 9.41
C PRO A 840 -5.37 -12.93 10.57
N GLY A 841 -5.65 -13.37 11.80
CA GLY A 841 -4.96 -13.01 13.05
C GLY A 841 -4.08 -14.17 13.57
N ARG A 842 -3.16 -13.90 14.51
CA ARG A 842 -2.35 -14.94 15.20
C ARG A 842 -3.05 -15.40 16.47
N VAL A 843 -2.97 -16.68 16.83
CA VAL A 843 -3.43 -17.16 18.14
C VAL A 843 -2.26 -17.69 18.96
N ASP A 844 -2.10 -17.16 20.16
CA ASP A 844 -1.08 -17.58 21.12
C ASP A 844 -1.70 -18.22 22.35
N TYR A 845 -1.19 -19.39 22.73
CA TYR A 845 -1.64 -20.06 23.95
C TYR A 845 -0.55 -19.97 25.02
N CYS A 846 -0.92 -19.58 26.23
CA CYS A 846 -0.01 -19.51 27.37
C CYS A 846 -0.70 -19.87 28.70
N ASP A 847 0.07 -20.01 29.78
CA ASP A 847 -0.48 -20.37 31.10
C ASP A 847 -0.39 -19.17 32.06
N ASN A 848 -1.51 -18.77 32.67
CA ASN A 848 -1.59 -17.65 33.63
C ASN A 848 -1.05 -16.33 33.07
N CYS A 849 -1.39 -16.02 31.83
CA CYS A 849 -0.83 -14.90 31.05
C CYS A 849 -1.84 -13.82 30.70
N VAL A 850 -3.14 -14.06 30.94
CA VAL A 850 -4.23 -13.13 30.70
C VAL A 850 -4.92 -12.80 32.03
N ALA A 851 -5.09 -11.52 32.33
CA ALA A 851 -5.75 -11.07 33.56
C ALA A 851 -7.28 -11.18 33.45
N ALA A 852 -7.98 -11.25 34.59
CA ALA A 852 -9.45 -11.17 34.58
C ALA A 852 -9.90 -9.73 34.26
N SER A 853 -10.97 -9.60 33.47
CA SER A 853 -11.54 -8.29 33.07
C SER A 853 -12.19 -7.56 34.25
N ASP A 854 -12.04 -6.23 34.32
CA ASP A 854 -12.82 -5.37 35.22
C ASP A 854 -14.16 -5.01 34.54
N LEU A 855 -15.29 -5.55 35.03
CA LEU A 855 -16.62 -5.16 34.55
C LEU A 855 -16.87 -3.67 34.82
N LYS A 856 -17.21 -2.91 33.77
CA LYS A 856 -17.55 -1.49 33.93
C LYS A 856 -18.79 -1.35 34.84
N GLY A 857 -18.66 -0.56 35.91
CA GLY A 857 -19.69 -0.40 36.92
C GLY A 857 -19.69 -1.41 38.07
N ASP A 858 -18.81 -2.42 38.08
CA ASP A 858 -18.58 -3.32 39.22
C ASP A 858 -17.61 -2.67 40.22
N TYR A 859 -18.13 -1.69 40.94
CA TYR A 859 -17.36 -0.89 41.89
C TYR A 859 -16.92 -1.67 43.14
N ASN A 860 -17.41 -2.90 43.33
CA ASN A 860 -17.05 -3.73 44.46
C ASN A 860 -16.13 -4.92 44.08
N GLY A 861 -15.94 -5.17 42.79
CA GLY A 861 -15.03 -6.18 42.24
C GLY A 861 -15.50 -7.62 42.48
N ASP A 862 -16.82 -7.84 42.64
CA ASP A 862 -17.39 -9.19 42.82
C ASP A 862 -17.86 -9.84 41.52
N ASN A 863 -17.48 -9.25 40.40
CA ASN A 863 -17.79 -9.62 39.03
C ASN A 863 -19.29 -9.54 38.71
N GLN A 864 -20.04 -8.69 39.42
CA GLN A 864 -21.47 -8.46 39.19
C GLN A 864 -21.81 -6.98 39.32
N VAL A 865 -22.37 -6.38 38.28
CA VAL A 865 -22.87 -5.00 38.33
C VAL A 865 -24.29 -5.00 38.88
N ASN A 866 -24.44 -4.79 40.18
CA ASN A 866 -25.72 -4.88 40.87
C ASN A 866 -25.93 -3.73 41.88
N LEU A 867 -26.88 -3.90 42.80
CA LEU A 867 -27.20 -2.88 43.81
C LEU A 867 -26.09 -2.70 44.86
N ALA A 868 -25.17 -3.66 45.01
CA ALA A 868 -23.99 -3.54 45.84
C ALA A 868 -23.05 -2.44 45.30
N ASP A 869 -22.84 -2.40 43.99
CA ASP A 869 -22.00 -1.38 43.33
C ASP A 869 -22.59 0.01 43.42
N TYR A 870 -23.92 0.10 43.28
CA TYR A 870 -24.64 1.34 43.54
C TYR A 870 -24.35 1.91 44.93
N THR A 871 -24.19 1.03 45.94
CA THR A 871 -23.85 1.51 47.28
C THR A 871 -22.42 2.01 47.36
N ILE A 872 -21.47 1.43 46.62
CA ILE A 872 -20.10 1.96 46.54
C ILE A 872 -20.09 3.33 45.87
N TRP A 873 -20.77 3.50 44.73
CA TRP A 873 -20.90 4.80 44.06
C TRP A 873 -21.56 5.84 44.97
N ARG A 874 -22.73 5.52 45.53
CA ARG A 874 -23.49 6.46 46.35
C ARG A 874 -22.69 6.91 47.58
N ASP A 875 -21.96 5.98 48.20
CA ASP A 875 -21.21 6.26 49.42
C ASP A 875 -19.90 7.02 49.14
N SER A 876 -19.43 7.01 47.88
CA SER A 876 -18.25 7.75 47.41
C SER A 876 -18.57 8.98 46.56
N LEU A 877 -19.84 9.29 46.30
CA LEU A 877 -20.28 10.44 45.49
C LEU A 877 -19.65 11.76 45.96
N GLY A 878 -18.93 12.43 45.05
CA GLY A 878 -18.19 13.67 45.27
C GLY A 878 -16.75 13.47 45.79
N SER A 879 -16.26 12.23 45.86
CA SER A 879 -14.84 11.94 46.15
C SER A 879 -13.97 12.29 44.95
N THR A 880 -12.74 12.74 45.22
CA THR A 880 -11.76 13.12 44.19
C THR A 880 -10.38 12.53 44.51
N GLY A 881 -9.64 12.07 43.50
CA GLY A 881 -8.29 11.53 43.63
C GLY A 881 -8.09 10.20 42.90
N ASP A 882 -6.85 9.71 42.87
CA ASP A 882 -6.51 8.49 42.14
C ASP A 882 -7.04 7.22 42.82
N GLY A 883 -7.48 6.25 42.02
CA GLY A 883 -7.84 4.90 42.47
C GLY A 883 -9.13 4.82 43.28
N LEU A 884 -10.11 5.66 42.96
CA LEU A 884 -11.44 5.60 43.56
C LEU A 884 -12.23 4.42 42.96
N ALA A 885 -12.74 3.54 43.82
CA ALA A 885 -13.41 2.31 43.36
C ALA A 885 -14.69 2.55 42.53
N ALA A 886 -15.31 3.73 42.63
CA ALA A 886 -16.51 4.10 41.86
C ALA A 886 -16.29 5.20 40.83
N ASP A 887 -15.04 5.52 40.51
CA ASP A 887 -14.64 6.37 39.39
C ASP A 887 -14.51 5.45 38.16
N GLY A 888 -15.63 5.18 37.51
CA GLY A 888 -15.74 4.18 36.46
C GLY A 888 -15.30 4.70 35.08
N ASN A 889 -15.32 6.02 34.90
CA ASN A 889 -14.79 6.69 33.70
C ASN A 889 -13.32 7.13 33.86
N ASN A 890 -12.73 6.92 35.04
CA ASN A 890 -11.34 7.26 35.40
C ASN A 890 -11.01 8.76 35.27
N ASP A 891 -11.98 9.65 35.48
CA ASP A 891 -11.77 11.09 35.42
C ASP A 891 -11.28 11.71 36.75
N GLN A 892 -10.99 10.85 37.74
CA GLN A 892 -10.55 11.15 39.09
C GLN A 892 -11.63 11.78 39.98
N VAL A 893 -12.90 11.74 39.58
CA VAL A 893 -14.04 12.30 40.31
C VAL A 893 -15.22 11.32 40.28
N VAL A 894 -15.72 10.92 41.46
CA VAL A 894 -16.96 10.12 41.51
C VAL A 894 -18.17 11.04 41.39
N ASP A 895 -18.84 11.06 40.23
CA ASP A 895 -19.98 11.92 39.97
C ASP A 895 -21.16 11.25 39.23
N SER A 896 -22.01 12.05 38.58
CA SER A 896 -23.18 11.57 37.85
C SER A 896 -22.84 10.78 36.58
N LEU A 897 -21.64 10.92 36.01
CA LEU A 897 -21.18 10.17 34.86
C LEU A 897 -20.89 8.72 35.25
N ASP A 898 -20.28 8.49 36.42
CA ASP A 898 -20.09 7.13 36.98
C ASP A 898 -21.42 6.45 37.35
N TYR A 899 -22.39 7.24 37.79
CA TYR A 899 -23.74 6.75 38.00
C TYR A 899 -24.38 6.28 36.70
N GLN A 900 -24.20 7.07 35.63
CA GLN A 900 -24.71 6.71 34.32
C GLN A 900 -24.03 5.44 33.80
N LEU A 901 -22.71 5.30 34.04
CA LEU A 901 -21.95 4.10 33.71
C LEU A 901 -22.45 2.86 34.47
N TRP A 902 -22.59 2.93 35.80
CA TRP A 902 -23.18 1.83 36.58
C TRP A 902 -24.59 1.49 36.11
N LYS A 903 -25.40 2.51 35.81
CA LYS A 903 -26.80 2.34 35.43
C LYS A 903 -26.93 1.68 34.04
N SER A 904 -26.06 2.01 33.09
CA SER A 904 -26.05 1.38 31.77
C SER A 904 -25.60 -0.09 31.85
N HIS A 905 -24.75 -0.44 32.82
CA HIS A 905 -24.22 -1.79 33.01
C HIS A 905 -24.99 -2.60 34.07
N PHE A 906 -26.06 -2.07 34.67
CA PHE A 906 -26.80 -2.73 35.74
C PHE A 906 -27.42 -4.07 35.31
N GLY A 907 -27.05 -5.13 36.02
CA GLY A 907 -27.48 -6.51 35.76
C GLY A 907 -26.46 -7.33 34.96
N GLN A 908 -25.35 -6.73 34.51
CA GLN A 908 -24.23 -7.46 33.92
C GLN A 908 -23.50 -8.29 34.99
N SER A 909 -23.01 -9.47 34.62
CA SER A 909 -22.23 -10.33 35.50
C SER A 909 -21.35 -11.26 34.68
N MET A 910 -20.09 -11.47 35.09
CA MET A 910 -19.29 -12.56 34.54
C MET A 910 -19.73 -13.87 35.19
N ALA A 911 -19.85 -14.93 34.40
CA ALA A 911 -20.12 -16.25 34.93
C ALA A 911 -18.98 -16.64 35.89
N ALA A 912 -19.33 -17.06 37.12
CA ALA A 912 -18.33 -17.44 38.12
C ALA A 912 -17.36 -18.48 37.53
N PRO A 913 -16.04 -18.37 37.83
CA PRO A 913 -15.02 -19.19 37.20
C PRO A 913 -15.39 -20.66 37.30
N LEU A 914 -15.33 -21.36 36.17
CA LEU A 914 -15.38 -22.83 36.12
C LEU A 914 -14.09 -23.38 36.74
N ASN A 915 -13.93 -23.27 38.06
CA ASN A 915 -12.88 -23.98 38.77
C ASN A 915 -13.48 -24.93 39.80
N ALA A 916 -13.38 -26.21 39.42
CA ALA A 916 -13.26 -27.41 40.23
C ALA A 916 -13.97 -27.44 41.60
N SER A 917 -14.93 -28.36 41.68
CA SER A 917 -15.46 -28.99 42.90
C SER A 917 -16.61 -28.25 43.61
N ALA A 918 -17.84 -28.45 43.11
CA ALA A 918 -19.03 -28.36 43.96
C ALA A 918 -19.97 -29.56 43.72
N SER A 919 -20.17 -30.30 44.81
CA SER A 919 -20.98 -31.52 44.92
C SER A 919 -22.44 -31.28 44.54
N THR A 920 -22.98 -32.18 43.71
CA THR A 920 -24.40 -32.25 43.38
C THR A 920 -25.25 -32.54 44.62
N THR A 921 -25.90 -31.52 45.19
CA THR A 921 -27.09 -31.72 46.02
C THR A 921 -28.31 -31.20 45.28
N GLN A 922 -29.07 -32.14 44.71
CA GLN A 922 -30.42 -31.92 44.19
C GLN A 922 -31.25 -31.10 45.16
N VAL A 923 -31.83 -30.01 44.66
CA VAL A 923 -33.04 -29.41 45.23
C VAL A 923 -34.21 -29.78 44.28
N PRO A 924 -35.31 -30.38 44.77
CA PRO A 924 -36.40 -30.84 43.91
C PRO A 924 -37.35 -29.70 43.53
N GLU A 925 -37.65 -29.55 42.25
CA GLU A 925 -38.74 -28.67 41.78
C GLU A 925 -40.11 -29.38 41.73
N PRO A 926 -41.23 -28.65 41.89
CA PRO A 926 -42.57 -29.22 42.09
C PRO A 926 -43.23 -29.67 40.78
N ALA A 927 -43.88 -30.83 40.83
CA ALA A 927 -44.62 -31.46 39.75
C ALA A 927 -45.84 -30.65 39.25
N SER A 928 -45.65 -29.79 38.24
CA SER A 928 -46.75 -29.02 37.62
C SER A 928 -47.08 -29.39 36.17
N TYR A 929 -46.38 -30.33 35.54
CA TYR A 929 -46.68 -30.76 34.16
C TYR A 929 -47.77 -31.84 34.03
N THR A 930 -48.29 -32.39 35.13
CA THR A 930 -49.40 -33.38 35.10
C THR A 930 -50.80 -32.77 35.07
N ALA A 931 -50.94 -31.44 35.20
CA ALA A 931 -52.25 -30.78 35.28
C ALA A 931 -52.80 -30.25 33.94
N LEU A 932 -51.99 -30.15 32.86
CA LEU A 932 -52.46 -29.56 31.59
C LEU A 932 -52.93 -30.58 30.53
N LEU A 933 -52.65 -31.89 30.71
CA LEU A 933 -53.05 -32.94 29.75
C LEU A 933 -54.35 -33.68 30.13
N LEU A 934 -55.04 -33.29 31.20
CA LEU A 934 -56.27 -33.94 31.68
C LEU A 934 -57.58 -33.15 31.41
N THR A 935 -57.53 -31.99 30.76
CA THR A 935 -58.73 -31.20 30.43
C THR A 935 -59.20 -31.30 28.96
N ALA A 936 -58.41 -31.88 28.05
CA ALA A 936 -58.80 -32.00 26.63
C ALA A 936 -59.50 -33.32 26.25
N SER A 937 -59.47 -34.36 27.09
CA SER A 937 -60.00 -35.70 26.73
C SER A 937 -61.41 -36.02 27.23
N VAL A 938 -62.10 -35.09 27.91
CA VAL A 938 -63.43 -35.34 28.51
C VAL A 938 -64.60 -34.73 27.72
N LEU A 939 -64.36 -33.98 26.63
CA LEU A 939 -65.45 -33.29 25.90
C LEU A 939 -65.87 -33.85 24.54
N ALA A 940 -65.26 -34.93 24.03
CA ALA A 940 -65.67 -35.49 22.73
C ALA A 940 -65.98 -36.99 22.76
N CYS A 941 -66.57 -37.48 23.85
CA CYS A 941 -67.30 -38.76 23.79
C CYS A 941 -68.55 -38.71 24.65
N ARG A 942 -69.66 -38.18 24.11
CA ARG A 942 -71.01 -38.59 24.54
C ARG A 942 -72.12 -38.25 23.53
N ARG A 943 -72.61 -39.33 22.90
CA ARG A 943 -73.98 -39.56 22.37
C ARG A 943 -74.31 -38.83 21.05
N VAL A 944 -74.91 -39.47 20.03
CA VAL A 944 -76.17 -40.22 20.06
C VAL A 944 -76.23 -41.34 18.99
N THR A 945 -76.94 -42.39 19.40
CA THR A 945 -77.39 -43.70 18.87
C THR A 945 -77.98 -43.86 17.45
N CYS A 946 -77.76 -45.08 16.92
CA CYS A 946 -78.62 -46.03 16.17
C CYS A 946 -79.57 -45.59 15.05
N VAL A 947 -79.37 -46.18 13.85
CA VAL A 947 -80.25 -47.21 13.23
C VAL A 947 -79.36 -48.30 12.66
#